data_AF-A0A8H5KQZ8-F1
#
_entry.id   AF-A0A8H5KQZ8-F1
#
_cell.length_a   1.000
_cell.length_b   1.000
_cell.length_c   1.000
_cell.angle_alpha   90.00
_cell.angle_beta   90.00
_cell.angle_gamma   90.00
#
_symmetry.space_group_name_H-M   'P 1'
#
loop_
_entity.id
_entity.type
_entity.pdbx_description
1 polymer ?
#
loop_
_entity_poly.entity_id
_entity_poly.type
_entity_poly.pdbx_seq_one_letter_code
_entity_poly.pdbx_strand_id
1 'polypeptide(L)'
;MPKNNDPTRIAPKLAPKHNLPSTLKVPYKDSYLGLVIELPLSAAVENTGFGKCHHIDFGSQKVIASTTRKLTVKFPREDIKITYQAATEEETTRYPAGKKYMTWVSVILGKGASVSVQGFGMPYSNPVYTAEGFLRPPASTTVMDDLYLLDIIQQRQFLFLAARHNEVLKARWSVASLAPNFDYGYGADQSWDMERYMKQLHEIEGHRFQTAWNFETDASHVTAMTQSIVQDFMWIQKWCLDMTTEMGSAYFVKHPASRRSKRWLVIVKMDGDFWNDEEWSQACINGTMKLVVHPGPDELPESWTDDLSERYSARICHDPDEVRLLNLHPLTEKDFVIRNRVSFEWDLQLHDAKRQVDAVCDFLPLAAPNRHFFRDKGLEVSEFGVGRKALMMSLHRDLLRGDGFWKTMMGADPAVNEMARNVRDTDTGSQHQRMALSRLPSVNFLKDDGRSGWTEALLSEVSDADQHPLRYYLSNRPLGFGIITTGPNADNTSIFPVVVLAMHVTVGTVMASAPTPTAVNKFASDLHTASRSVACKYNIERSEESSRRAALVIRGFQLQVECDAFKSLLRFPHLGDEAAGDDEWGVKLDWTLHLSATFWLLTCLGSKSLPPLHKEDANILHEFQDVLAKSDIFTRLLERASGTISWEEYVAGETAADSEIMGLMEMLIEVADIVCTTPSLAHTEDHLKKWKVERARGVAIDEAGGMSRGDLYSIWGNTLLPCLLSGEEEFVPLEVKSYHDRDVDGNMRNRFGDDARKSALEFLTATGWPVYRVRRQ
;
A
#
# COMPACT_ATOMS: atom_id res chain seq x y z
N MET A 1 -49.15 -14.64 -8.31
CA MET A 1 -48.64 -15.08 -9.64
C MET A 1 -49.78 -14.99 -10.65
N PRO A 2 -49.55 -14.68 -11.95
CA PRO A 2 -48.28 -14.64 -12.67
C PRO A 2 -47.87 -13.24 -13.21
N LYS A 3 -46.55 -13.10 -13.42
CA LYS A 3 -45.81 -12.38 -14.47
C LYS A 3 -46.26 -10.96 -14.87
N ASN A 4 -45.49 -9.97 -14.42
CA ASN A 4 -44.87 -9.01 -15.34
C ASN A 4 -43.45 -8.71 -14.85
N ASN A 5 -42.54 -9.63 -15.20
CA ASN A 5 -41.11 -9.34 -15.26
C ASN A 5 -40.91 -8.41 -16.45
N ASP A 6 -40.90 -7.11 -16.20
CA ASP A 6 -40.36 -6.14 -17.15
C ASP A 6 -38.82 -6.16 -17.01
N PRO A 7 -38.04 -6.61 -18.01
CA PRO A 7 -36.62 -6.95 -17.82
C PRO A 7 -35.66 -5.76 -17.75
N THR A 8 -36.13 -4.53 -17.91
CA THR A 8 -35.27 -3.34 -18.04
C THR A 8 -35.84 -2.17 -17.26
N ARG A 9 -35.62 -2.16 -15.95
CA ARG A 9 -35.81 -0.93 -15.15
C ARG A 9 -34.48 -0.20 -15.01
N ILE A 10 -34.02 0.41 -16.11
CA ILE A 10 -33.14 1.59 -16.00
C ILE A 10 -34.04 2.70 -15.48
N ALA A 11 -34.13 2.82 -14.15
CA ALA A 11 -34.75 3.98 -13.55
C ALA A 11 -33.65 5.04 -13.42
N PRO A 12 -33.58 6.06 -14.31
CA PRO A 12 -32.75 7.22 -14.04
C PRO A 12 -33.31 7.87 -12.76
N LYS A 13 -32.68 7.60 -11.62
CA LYS A 13 -32.79 8.53 -10.50
C LYS A 13 -32.02 9.76 -10.94
N LEU A 14 -32.75 10.80 -11.32
CA LEU A 14 -32.26 12.18 -11.19
C LEU A 14 -31.77 12.27 -9.75
N ALA A 15 -30.47 12.27 -9.54
CA ALA A 15 -29.86 12.39 -8.23
C ALA A 15 -29.63 13.88 -7.89
N PRO A 16 -30.48 14.52 -7.08
CA PRO A 16 -29.96 15.49 -6.13
C PRO A 16 -29.60 14.62 -4.94
N LYS A 17 -28.33 14.28 -4.74
CA LYS A 17 -27.96 13.45 -3.59
C LYS A 17 -28.12 14.29 -2.30
N HIS A 18 -29.35 14.46 -1.85
CA HIS A 18 -29.77 14.88 -0.51
C HIS A 18 -31.13 14.23 -0.23
N ASN A 19 -31.13 12.92 0.06
CA ASN A 19 -32.07 12.38 1.03
C ASN A 19 -31.40 12.49 2.40
N LEU A 20 -31.37 13.71 2.92
CA LEU A 20 -31.20 14.05 4.33
C LEU A 20 -31.95 15.38 4.52
N PRO A 21 -32.60 15.59 5.68
CA PRO A 21 -33.42 16.76 5.94
C PRO A 21 -32.61 18.04 5.70
N SER A 22 -33.33 19.07 5.28
CA SER A 22 -32.83 20.41 4.99
C SER A 22 -32.03 21.02 6.14
N THR A 23 -30.74 20.73 6.19
CA THR A 23 -29.69 21.49 6.88
C THR A 23 -28.33 20.92 6.43
N LEU A 24 -27.41 21.82 6.03
CA LEU A 24 -26.01 21.58 5.64
C LEU A 24 -25.75 21.08 4.20
N LYS A 25 -25.41 22.03 3.32
CA LYS A 25 -24.53 21.80 2.16
C LYS A 25 -23.26 21.11 2.69
N VAL A 26 -22.90 19.94 2.16
CA VAL A 26 -21.68 19.24 2.58
C VAL A 26 -20.47 20.06 2.08
N PRO A 27 -19.65 20.66 2.96
CA PRO A 27 -18.62 21.61 2.54
C PRO A 27 -17.39 20.96 1.88
N TYR A 28 -17.24 19.63 1.97
CA TYR A 28 -15.98 18.93 1.69
C TYR A 28 -16.01 18.00 0.48
N LYS A 29 -16.95 18.22 -0.46
CA LYS A 29 -17.02 17.43 -1.69
C LYS A 29 -17.61 18.23 -2.84
N ASP A 30 -17.10 17.96 -4.04
CA ASP A 30 -17.65 18.53 -5.27
C ASP A 30 -19.13 18.19 -5.45
N SER A 31 -19.93 19.24 -5.54
CA SER A 31 -21.33 19.16 -5.97
C SER A 31 -21.41 18.93 -7.48
N TYR A 32 -22.37 18.14 -7.93
CA TYR A 32 -22.57 17.89 -9.36
C TYR A 32 -24.06 17.71 -9.67
N LEU A 33 -24.41 17.92 -10.95
CA LEU A 33 -25.68 17.48 -11.53
C LEU A 33 -25.41 16.22 -12.34
N GLY A 34 -26.36 15.28 -12.33
CA GLY A 34 -26.13 14.01 -13.01
C GLY A 34 -27.23 12.98 -12.80
N LEU A 35 -26.94 11.77 -13.23
CA LEU A 35 -27.79 10.60 -13.03
C LEU A 35 -27.00 9.45 -12.42
N VAL A 36 -27.71 8.57 -11.73
CA VAL A 36 -27.15 7.34 -11.18
C VAL A 36 -27.87 6.15 -11.80
N ILE A 37 -27.09 5.22 -12.36
CA ILE A 37 -27.56 3.93 -12.86
C ILE A 37 -27.19 2.87 -11.82
N GLU A 38 -28.18 2.15 -11.31
CA GLU A 38 -27.99 1.07 -10.34
C GLU A 38 -28.17 -0.26 -11.06
N LEU A 39 -27.15 -1.12 -11.00
CA LEU A 39 -27.12 -2.43 -11.63
C LEU A 39 -27.10 -3.50 -10.54
N PRO A 40 -28.00 -4.50 -10.55
CA PRO A 40 -28.05 -5.50 -9.50
C PRO A 40 -26.80 -6.39 -9.52
N LEU A 41 -26.28 -6.73 -8.34
CA LEU A 41 -25.28 -7.76 -8.13
C LEU A 41 -25.97 -9.00 -7.57
N SER A 42 -25.67 -10.17 -8.13
CA SER A 42 -26.22 -11.42 -7.63
C SER A 42 -25.40 -11.90 -6.43
N ALA A 43 -26.07 -12.30 -5.34
CA ALA A 43 -25.39 -12.93 -4.22
C ALA A 43 -24.76 -14.29 -4.61
N ALA A 44 -25.25 -14.93 -5.68
CA ALA A 44 -24.78 -16.25 -6.09
C ALA A 44 -23.39 -16.24 -6.77
N VAL A 45 -22.89 -15.09 -7.24
CA VAL A 45 -21.57 -15.02 -7.91
C VAL A 45 -20.40 -15.14 -6.93
N GLU A 46 -20.67 -14.94 -5.64
CA GLU A 46 -19.71 -15.27 -4.59
C GLU A 46 -19.42 -16.77 -4.60
N ASN A 47 -20.46 -17.61 -4.73
CA ASN A 47 -20.34 -19.05 -4.80
C ASN A 47 -19.52 -19.52 -6.01
N THR A 48 -19.60 -18.80 -7.12
CA THR A 48 -18.82 -19.09 -8.34
C THR A 48 -17.37 -18.61 -8.26
N GLY A 49 -16.96 -17.92 -7.20
CA GLY A 49 -15.58 -17.43 -7.04
C GLY A 49 -15.30 -16.06 -7.67
N PHE A 50 -16.33 -15.28 -8.04
CA PHE A 50 -16.11 -13.90 -8.51
C PHE A 50 -15.59 -12.99 -7.39
N GLY A 51 -16.09 -13.21 -6.18
CA GLY A 51 -15.86 -12.41 -4.99
C GLY A 51 -17.09 -11.56 -4.60
N LYS A 52 -17.04 -10.97 -3.41
CA LYS A 52 -18.05 -10.06 -2.86
C LYS A 52 -17.64 -8.61 -3.13
N CYS A 53 -18.55 -7.80 -3.66
CA CYS A 53 -18.32 -6.35 -3.78
C CYS A 53 -18.90 -5.62 -2.57
N HIS A 54 -18.24 -4.54 -2.18
CA HIS A 54 -18.64 -3.71 -1.05
C HIS A 54 -18.94 -2.27 -1.49
N HIS A 55 -19.55 -1.50 -0.60
CA HIS A 55 -19.69 -0.06 -0.72
C HIS A 55 -19.69 0.57 0.66
N ILE A 56 -19.50 1.89 0.71
CA ILE A 56 -19.61 2.65 1.95
C ILE A 56 -21.06 2.96 2.27
N ASP A 57 -21.47 2.58 3.47
CA ASP A 57 -22.63 3.16 4.12
C ASP A 57 -22.22 4.52 4.71
N PHE A 58 -22.72 5.61 4.12
CA PHE A 58 -22.42 6.96 4.58
C PHE A 58 -23.06 7.30 5.93
N GLY A 59 -24.06 6.52 6.39
CA GLY A 59 -24.66 6.70 7.71
C GLY A 59 -23.74 6.21 8.84
N SER A 60 -23.22 4.99 8.70
CA SER A 60 -22.30 4.40 9.67
C SER A 60 -20.82 4.63 9.40
N GLN A 61 -20.48 5.17 8.21
CA GLN A 61 -19.11 5.26 7.67
C GLN A 61 -18.38 3.91 7.60
N LYS A 62 -19.11 2.80 7.47
CA LYS A 62 -18.55 1.46 7.39
C LYS A 62 -18.64 0.87 5.99
N VAL A 63 -17.67 0.03 5.68
CA VAL A 63 -17.68 -0.82 4.49
C VAL A 63 -18.71 -1.94 4.67
N ILE A 64 -19.69 -2.03 3.79
CA ILE A 64 -20.74 -3.06 3.84
C ILE A 64 -20.90 -3.76 2.49
N ALA A 65 -21.34 -5.02 2.54
CA ALA A 65 -21.62 -5.81 1.35
C ALA A 65 -22.65 -5.10 0.45
N SER A 66 -22.34 -5.00 -0.85
CA SER A 66 -23.21 -4.36 -1.82
C SER A 66 -24.09 -5.37 -2.57
N THR A 67 -25.34 -4.99 -2.79
CA THR A 67 -26.29 -5.70 -3.66
C THR A 67 -26.43 -5.03 -5.04
N THR A 68 -25.80 -3.87 -5.24
CA THR A 68 -25.85 -3.13 -6.51
C THR A 68 -24.51 -2.49 -6.86
N ARG A 69 -24.19 -2.44 -8.15
CA ARG A 69 -23.13 -1.60 -8.71
C ARG A 69 -23.74 -0.27 -9.14
N LYS A 70 -23.10 0.84 -8.79
CA LYS A 70 -23.55 2.19 -9.14
C LYS A 70 -22.63 2.78 -10.20
N LEU A 71 -23.22 3.27 -11.29
CA LEU A 71 -22.57 4.16 -12.25
C LEU A 71 -23.11 5.56 -12.04
N THR A 72 -22.25 6.51 -11.70
CA THR A 72 -22.65 7.91 -11.49
C THR A 72 -22.15 8.74 -12.66
N VAL A 73 -23.07 9.17 -13.53
CA VAL A 73 -22.75 10.04 -14.66
C VAL A 73 -22.93 11.48 -14.20
N LYS A 74 -21.84 12.23 -14.18
CA LYS A 74 -21.80 13.65 -13.80
C LYS A 74 -21.76 14.51 -15.05
N PHE A 75 -22.62 15.52 -15.09
CA PHE A 75 -22.58 16.56 -16.11
C PHE A 75 -21.50 17.60 -15.78
N PRO A 76 -20.84 18.18 -16.79
CA PRO A 76 -19.92 19.29 -16.57
C PRO A 76 -20.66 20.50 -15.98
N ARG A 77 -19.97 21.29 -15.16
CA ARG A 77 -20.54 22.50 -14.56
C ARG A 77 -20.63 23.65 -15.57
N GLU A 78 -19.68 23.69 -16.49
CA GLU A 78 -19.58 24.67 -17.57
C GLU A 78 -20.08 24.08 -18.89
N ASP A 79 -20.42 24.96 -19.84
CA ASP A 79 -20.89 24.57 -21.18
C ASP A 79 -22.08 23.60 -21.18
N ILE A 80 -23.05 23.82 -20.28
CA ILE A 80 -24.32 23.10 -20.28
C ILE A 80 -25.51 24.04 -20.38
N LYS A 81 -26.53 23.63 -21.14
CA LYS A 81 -27.84 24.30 -21.21
C LYS A 81 -28.89 23.40 -20.60
N ILE A 82 -29.53 23.86 -19.53
CA ILE A 82 -30.64 23.16 -18.88
C ILE A 82 -31.94 23.92 -19.14
N THR A 83 -32.96 23.23 -19.67
CA THR A 83 -34.30 23.78 -19.88
C THR A 83 -35.35 22.94 -19.15
N TYR A 84 -36.39 23.62 -18.66
CA TYR A 84 -37.48 23.01 -17.91
C TYR A 84 -38.81 23.28 -18.59
N GLN A 85 -39.62 22.22 -18.75
CA GLN A 85 -40.95 22.31 -19.34
C GLN A 85 -41.93 21.49 -18.50
N ALA A 86 -43.09 22.05 -18.15
CA ALA A 86 -44.14 21.28 -17.49
C ALA A 86 -44.65 20.18 -18.43
N ALA A 87 -44.82 18.96 -17.93
CA ALA A 87 -45.42 17.88 -18.70
C ALA A 87 -46.90 18.18 -18.93
N THR A 88 -47.39 17.85 -20.12
CA THR A 88 -48.80 18.00 -20.50
C THR A 88 -49.69 16.99 -19.76
N GLU A 89 -50.99 17.26 -19.68
CA GLU A 89 -51.95 16.33 -19.04
C GLU A 89 -51.94 14.95 -19.72
N GLU A 90 -51.81 14.89 -21.04
CA GLU A 90 -51.68 13.64 -21.81
C GLU A 90 -50.42 12.83 -21.46
N GLU A 91 -49.31 13.49 -21.14
CA GLU A 91 -48.06 12.80 -20.74
C GLU A 91 -48.16 12.30 -19.30
N THR A 92 -48.79 13.07 -18.40
CA THR A 92 -48.93 12.69 -16.99
C THR A 92 -49.85 11.49 -16.78
N THR A 93 -50.86 11.31 -17.64
CA THR A 93 -51.79 10.17 -17.59
C THR A 93 -51.16 8.83 -18.01
N ARG A 94 -49.99 8.83 -18.68
CA ARG A 94 -49.25 7.61 -19.05
C ARG A 94 -48.49 6.96 -17.88
N TYR A 95 -48.46 7.61 -16.72
CA TYR A 95 -47.70 7.16 -15.55
C TYR A 95 -48.62 6.87 -14.34
N PRO A 96 -48.17 6.06 -13.36
CA PRO A 96 -49.04 5.55 -12.29
C PRO A 96 -49.75 6.65 -11.49
N ALA A 97 -51.00 6.38 -11.08
CA ALA A 97 -51.84 7.29 -10.33
C ALA A 97 -51.16 7.82 -9.05
N GLY A 98 -51.14 9.15 -8.88
CA GLY A 98 -50.66 9.83 -7.66
C GLY A 98 -49.64 10.96 -7.85
N LYS A 99 -49.12 11.19 -9.06
CA LYS A 99 -48.14 12.25 -9.35
C LYS A 99 -48.78 13.42 -10.11
N LYS A 100 -49.38 14.36 -9.38
CA LYS A 100 -50.12 15.51 -9.93
C LYS A 100 -49.28 16.50 -10.77
N TYR A 101 -47.96 16.51 -10.61
CA TYR A 101 -47.07 17.43 -11.32
C TYR A 101 -45.83 16.69 -11.82
N MET A 102 -45.54 16.81 -13.11
CA MET A 102 -44.30 16.33 -13.71
C MET A 102 -43.66 17.43 -14.56
N THR A 103 -42.33 17.43 -14.61
CA THR A 103 -41.53 18.41 -15.35
C THR A 103 -40.49 17.67 -16.19
N TRP A 104 -40.46 17.98 -17.48
CA TRP A 104 -39.38 17.64 -18.38
C TRP A 104 -38.15 18.51 -18.10
N VAL A 105 -37.00 17.86 -17.94
CA VAL A 105 -35.68 18.48 -17.84
C VAL A 105 -34.89 18.06 -19.05
N SER A 106 -34.51 19.02 -19.91
CA SER A 106 -33.55 18.77 -20.98
C SER A 106 -32.20 19.35 -20.60
N VAL A 107 -31.16 18.54 -20.73
CA VAL A 107 -29.76 18.92 -20.50
C VAL A 107 -29.02 18.76 -21.83
N ILE A 108 -28.50 19.85 -22.37
CA ILE A 108 -27.75 19.87 -23.63
C ILE A 108 -26.30 20.27 -23.31
N LEU A 109 -25.35 19.43 -23.69
CA LEU A 109 -23.92 19.66 -23.52
C LEU A 109 -23.38 20.49 -24.71
N GLY A 110 -22.57 21.50 -24.41
CA GLY A 110 -21.89 22.35 -25.37
C GLY A 110 -20.87 21.59 -26.23
N LYS A 111 -20.35 22.25 -27.26
CA LYS A 111 -19.37 21.67 -28.19
C LYS A 111 -18.03 21.49 -27.46
N GLY A 112 -17.62 20.24 -27.24
CA GLY A 112 -16.38 19.90 -26.52
C GLY A 112 -16.60 19.46 -25.07
N ALA A 113 -17.74 19.79 -24.46
CA ALA A 113 -18.10 19.32 -23.12
C ALA A 113 -18.36 17.80 -23.11
N SER A 114 -17.94 17.11 -22.05
CA SER A 114 -18.14 15.67 -21.90
C SER A 114 -18.54 15.32 -20.47
N VAL A 115 -19.29 14.24 -20.31
CA VAL A 115 -19.62 13.69 -19.00
C VAL A 115 -18.39 13.03 -18.35
N SER A 116 -18.37 13.00 -17.02
CA SER A 116 -17.48 12.11 -16.26
C SER A 116 -18.30 11.00 -15.62
N VAL A 117 -17.76 9.78 -15.56
CA VAL A 117 -18.51 8.60 -15.10
C VAL A 117 -17.74 7.91 -13.97
N GLN A 118 -18.32 7.89 -12.78
CA GLN A 118 -17.78 7.12 -11.67
C GLN A 118 -18.28 5.67 -11.69
N GLY A 119 -17.42 4.72 -11.35
CA GLY A 119 -17.70 3.29 -11.30
C GLY A 119 -17.59 2.55 -12.65
N PHE A 120 -17.25 3.26 -13.72
CA PHE A 120 -17.07 2.66 -15.05
C PHE A 120 -15.82 1.76 -15.09
N GLY A 121 -15.87 0.67 -15.87
CA GLY A 121 -14.76 -0.27 -16.03
C GLY A 121 -14.52 -1.20 -14.82
N MET A 122 -15.21 -0.98 -13.69
CA MET A 122 -15.08 -1.83 -12.51
C MET A 122 -15.59 -3.26 -12.78
N PRO A 123 -14.95 -4.31 -12.23
CA PRO A 123 -15.35 -5.69 -12.49
C PRO A 123 -16.83 -5.95 -12.15
N TYR A 124 -17.55 -6.67 -13.00
CA TYR A 124 -18.96 -7.00 -12.80
C TYR A 124 -19.27 -8.43 -13.25
N SER A 125 -20.13 -9.10 -12.52
CA SER A 125 -20.66 -10.43 -12.85
C SER A 125 -22.09 -10.55 -12.31
N ASN A 126 -23.03 -10.92 -13.17
CA ASN A 126 -24.38 -11.29 -12.78
C ASN A 126 -25.01 -12.15 -13.90
N PRO A 127 -24.73 -13.46 -13.93
CA PRO A 127 -25.08 -14.32 -15.06
C PRO A 127 -26.59 -14.50 -15.24
N VAL A 128 -27.38 -14.14 -14.23
CA VAL A 128 -28.85 -14.25 -14.24
C VAL A 128 -29.51 -12.98 -14.80
N TYR A 129 -28.75 -11.90 -15.03
CA TYR A 129 -29.28 -10.60 -15.41
C TYR A 129 -28.71 -10.12 -16.76
N THR A 130 -29.58 -9.57 -17.61
CA THR A 130 -29.23 -9.08 -18.95
C THR A 130 -28.15 -7.99 -18.95
N ALA A 131 -28.00 -7.26 -17.84
CA ALA A 131 -27.00 -6.20 -17.73
C ALA A 131 -25.53 -6.67 -17.73
N GLU A 132 -25.26 -7.97 -17.55
CA GLU A 132 -23.91 -8.49 -17.79
C GLU A 132 -23.50 -8.30 -19.26
N GLY A 133 -24.46 -8.44 -20.19
CA GLY A 133 -24.25 -8.15 -21.60
C GLY A 133 -24.01 -6.66 -21.88
N PHE A 134 -24.62 -5.73 -21.13
CA PHE A 134 -24.45 -4.29 -21.37
C PHE A 134 -23.05 -3.77 -21.04
N LEU A 135 -22.34 -4.46 -20.14
CA LEU A 135 -21.07 -4.02 -19.57
C LEU A 135 -19.84 -4.78 -20.10
N ARG A 136 -20.01 -5.74 -21.02
CA ARG A 136 -18.93 -6.60 -21.51
C ARG A 136 -18.60 -6.33 -22.99
N PRO A 137 -17.75 -5.34 -23.31
CA PRO A 137 -17.19 -5.20 -24.65
C PRO A 137 -16.29 -6.41 -25.03
N PRO A 138 -16.15 -6.76 -26.32
CA PRO A 138 -16.84 -6.21 -27.50
C PRO A 138 -18.24 -6.81 -27.74
N ALA A 139 -18.61 -7.86 -27.01
CA ALA A 139 -19.91 -8.53 -27.11
C ALA A 139 -21.02 -7.80 -26.33
N SER A 140 -20.96 -6.46 -26.27
CA SER A 140 -21.94 -5.68 -25.53
C SER A 140 -23.31 -5.85 -26.17
N THR A 141 -24.34 -6.18 -25.40
CA THR A 141 -25.70 -6.25 -25.90
C THR A 141 -26.34 -4.87 -25.89
N THR A 142 -27.27 -4.64 -26.81
CA THR A 142 -28.05 -3.39 -26.90
C THR A 142 -28.96 -3.28 -25.69
N VAL A 143 -28.96 -2.11 -25.06
CA VAL A 143 -29.80 -1.78 -23.91
C VAL A 143 -31.26 -1.54 -24.34
N MET A 144 -31.46 -0.86 -25.46
CA MET A 144 -32.76 -0.54 -26.06
C MET A 144 -32.55 -0.13 -27.51
N ASP A 145 -33.37 -0.63 -28.45
CA ASP A 145 -33.44 -0.17 -29.86
C ASP A 145 -32.08 0.16 -30.49
N ASP A 146 -31.18 -0.83 -30.56
CA ASP A 146 -29.82 -0.72 -31.12
C ASP A 146 -28.84 0.22 -30.37
N LEU A 147 -29.21 0.77 -29.21
CA LEU A 147 -28.34 1.61 -28.38
C LEU A 147 -27.58 0.79 -27.34
N TYR A 148 -26.26 0.95 -27.29
CA TYR A 148 -25.42 0.43 -26.21
C TYR A 148 -25.43 1.36 -24.99
N LEU A 149 -25.04 0.84 -23.82
CA LEU A 149 -24.95 1.65 -22.60
C LEU A 149 -24.03 2.87 -22.80
N LEU A 150 -22.95 2.70 -23.57
CA LEU A 150 -22.04 3.78 -23.86
C LEU A 150 -22.70 4.88 -24.70
N ASP A 151 -23.55 4.52 -25.66
CA ASP A 151 -24.28 5.49 -26.48
C ASP A 151 -25.23 6.32 -25.63
N ILE A 152 -25.86 5.70 -24.62
CA ILE A 152 -26.74 6.38 -23.66
C ILE A 152 -25.94 7.35 -22.78
N ILE A 153 -24.76 6.96 -22.32
CA ILE A 153 -23.93 7.78 -21.43
C ILE A 153 -23.26 8.94 -22.19
N GLN A 154 -22.91 8.74 -23.47
CA GLN A 154 -22.20 9.72 -24.29
C GLN A 154 -23.11 10.68 -25.06
N GLN A 155 -24.42 10.64 -24.83
CA GLN A 155 -25.35 11.55 -25.47
C GLN A 155 -24.97 13.01 -25.20
N ARG A 156 -25.20 13.86 -26.19
CA ARG A 156 -25.06 15.33 -26.05
C ARG A 156 -26.32 15.96 -25.47
N GLN A 157 -27.45 15.28 -25.57
CA GLN A 157 -28.73 15.75 -25.08
C GLN A 157 -29.36 14.65 -24.23
N PHE A 158 -29.68 15.00 -22.98
CA PHE A 158 -30.41 14.13 -22.07
C PHE A 158 -31.80 14.73 -21.82
N LEU A 159 -32.80 13.86 -21.74
CA LEU A 159 -34.17 14.25 -21.44
C LEU A 159 -34.70 13.41 -20.28
N PHE A 160 -35.13 14.07 -19.21
CA PHE A 160 -35.63 13.41 -18.00
C PHE A 160 -37.03 13.90 -17.65
N LEU A 161 -37.90 12.97 -17.24
CA LEU A 161 -39.19 13.30 -16.66
C LEU A 161 -39.15 13.19 -15.14
N ALA A 162 -39.26 14.32 -14.45
CA ALA A 162 -39.20 14.41 -13.00
C ALA A 162 -40.59 14.58 -12.38
N ALA A 163 -40.91 13.81 -11.34
CA ALA A 163 -42.16 13.92 -10.59
C ALA A 163 -42.14 15.08 -9.56
N ARG A 164 -41.86 16.30 -10.04
CA ARG A 164 -41.77 17.54 -9.24
C ARG A 164 -42.34 18.71 -10.04
N HIS A 165 -42.80 19.74 -9.34
CA HIS A 165 -43.22 21.00 -9.95
C HIS A 165 -42.00 21.76 -10.51
N ASN A 166 -42.21 22.49 -11.61
CA ASN A 166 -41.14 23.16 -12.36
C ASN A 166 -40.31 24.11 -11.47
N GLU A 167 -40.96 25.02 -10.76
CA GLU A 167 -40.28 26.00 -9.88
C GLU A 167 -39.35 25.36 -8.83
N VAL A 168 -39.79 24.26 -8.21
CA VAL A 168 -39.01 23.54 -7.20
C VAL A 168 -37.78 22.89 -7.85
N LEU A 169 -37.94 22.35 -9.06
CA LEU A 169 -36.87 21.69 -9.78
C LEU A 169 -35.84 22.70 -10.29
N LYS A 170 -36.29 23.83 -10.85
CA LYS A 170 -35.42 24.92 -11.30
C LYS A 170 -34.58 25.50 -10.15
N ALA A 171 -35.17 25.65 -8.97
CA ALA A 171 -34.46 26.14 -7.78
C ALA A 171 -33.42 25.14 -7.24
N ARG A 172 -33.68 23.82 -7.33
CA ARG A 172 -32.83 22.77 -6.72
C ARG A 172 -31.90 22.04 -7.68
N TRP A 173 -32.13 22.14 -9.00
CA TRP A 173 -31.42 21.41 -10.04
C TRP A 173 -30.70 22.34 -11.03
N SER A 174 -30.18 23.48 -10.59
CA SER A 174 -29.46 24.41 -11.47
C SER A 174 -27.97 24.43 -11.16
N VAL A 175 -27.14 24.78 -12.15
CA VAL A 175 -25.69 24.98 -11.92
C VAL A 175 -25.47 26.06 -10.85
N ALA A 176 -26.28 27.11 -10.84
CA ALA A 176 -26.25 28.18 -9.84
C ALA A 176 -26.55 27.70 -8.41
N SER A 177 -27.14 26.52 -8.24
CA SER A 177 -27.42 25.94 -6.91
C SER A 177 -26.27 25.08 -6.36
N LEU A 178 -25.25 24.77 -7.18
CA LEU A 178 -24.09 23.99 -6.76
C LEU A 178 -23.17 24.81 -5.86
N ALA A 179 -22.55 24.16 -4.88
CA ALA A 179 -21.44 24.78 -4.13
C ALA A 179 -20.23 25.01 -5.05
N PRO A 180 -19.29 25.91 -4.71
CA PRO A 180 -18.01 26.04 -5.41
C PRO A 180 -17.29 24.69 -5.55
N ASN A 181 -16.30 24.62 -6.45
CA ASN A 181 -15.41 23.46 -6.50
C ASN A 181 -14.67 23.36 -5.16
N PHE A 182 -14.57 22.14 -4.65
CA PHE A 182 -13.92 21.87 -3.40
C PHE A 182 -12.39 21.83 -3.61
N ASP A 183 -11.68 22.51 -2.71
CA ASP A 183 -10.23 22.46 -2.62
C ASP A 183 -9.87 22.31 -1.13
N TYR A 184 -8.85 21.49 -0.85
CA TYR A 184 -8.31 21.33 0.49
C TYR A 184 -7.47 22.54 0.92
N GLY A 185 -6.95 23.33 -0.04
CA GLY A 185 -6.21 24.57 0.22
C GLY A 185 -4.69 24.41 0.41
N TYR A 186 -4.14 23.20 0.21
CA TYR A 186 -2.71 22.91 0.41
C TYR A 186 -1.85 23.06 -0.85
N GLY A 187 -2.40 23.65 -1.91
CA GLY A 187 -1.70 23.87 -3.18
C GLY A 187 -1.45 22.58 -3.99
N ALA A 188 -0.78 22.75 -5.14
CA ALA A 188 -0.54 21.66 -6.09
C ALA A 188 0.76 20.88 -5.83
N ASP A 189 1.75 21.51 -5.20
CA ASP A 189 3.01 20.83 -4.86
C ASP A 189 2.88 20.16 -3.48
N GLN A 190 3.08 18.84 -3.49
CA GLN A 190 2.97 17.97 -2.33
C GLN A 190 4.28 17.23 -2.03
N SER A 191 5.37 17.58 -2.70
CA SER A 191 6.72 17.02 -2.48
C SER A 191 7.19 17.18 -1.01
N TRP A 192 8.20 16.43 -0.61
CA TRP A 192 8.73 16.58 0.74
C TRP A 192 9.48 17.92 0.89
N ASP A 193 8.88 18.86 1.61
CA ASP A 193 9.48 20.17 1.93
C ASP A 193 9.09 20.56 3.36
N MET A 194 10.08 20.53 4.26
CA MET A 194 9.90 20.83 5.68
C MET A 194 9.42 22.26 5.92
N GLU A 195 9.99 23.24 5.23
CA GLU A 195 9.66 24.66 5.44
C GLU A 195 8.22 24.94 5.00
N ARG A 196 7.83 24.40 3.84
CA ARG A 196 6.46 24.49 3.34
C ARG A 196 5.48 23.85 4.31
N TYR A 197 5.74 22.63 4.77
CA TYR A 197 4.81 21.95 5.67
C TYR A 197 4.70 22.65 7.02
N MET A 198 5.80 23.17 7.56
CA MET A 198 5.77 24.01 8.76
C MET A 198 4.91 25.26 8.53
N LYS A 199 5.08 25.95 7.40
CA LYS A 199 4.26 27.11 7.07
C LYS A 199 2.77 26.76 6.94
N GLN A 200 2.45 25.68 6.24
CA GLN A 200 1.07 25.20 6.06
C GLN A 200 0.39 24.82 7.39
N LEU A 201 1.15 24.24 8.33
CA LEU A 201 0.63 23.88 9.66
C LEU A 201 0.11 25.10 10.43
N HIS A 202 0.74 26.28 10.26
CA HIS A 202 0.33 27.53 10.92
C HIS A 202 -0.73 28.32 10.12
N GLU A 203 -0.66 28.29 8.79
CA GLU A 203 -1.55 29.11 7.95
C GLU A 203 -2.89 28.44 7.64
N ILE A 204 -2.97 27.11 7.70
CA ILE A 204 -4.10 26.31 7.18
C ILE A 204 -4.78 25.51 8.31
N GLU A 205 -5.28 26.23 9.30
CA GLU A 205 -5.95 25.66 10.47
C GLU A 205 -7.44 25.35 10.22
N GLY A 206 -8.03 24.53 11.08
CA GLY A 206 -9.48 24.35 11.14
C GLY A 206 -9.95 22.98 11.61
N HIS A 207 -11.21 22.68 11.31
CA HIS A 207 -11.85 21.41 11.65
C HIS A 207 -11.38 20.26 10.73
N ARG A 208 -11.72 19.05 11.15
CA ARG A 208 -11.45 17.81 10.41
C ARG A 208 -12.26 17.75 9.12
N PHE A 209 -11.60 17.37 8.02
CA PHE A 209 -12.28 17.12 6.75
C PHE A 209 -13.13 15.85 6.82
N GLN A 210 -14.19 15.81 6.02
CA GLN A 210 -14.94 14.58 5.85
C GLN A 210 -14.08 13.51 5.19
N THR A 211 -14.16 12.31 5.75
CA THR A 211 -13.59 11.06 5.26
C THR A 211 -13.79 10.86 3.74
N ALA A 212 -12.70 10.83 2.97
CA ALA A 212 -12.75 10.58 1.53
C ALA A 212 -12.67 9.07 1.19
N TRP A 213 -13.48 8.63 0.23
CA TRP A 213 -13.53 7.23 -0.26
C TRP A 213 -13.39 7.13 -1.79
N ASN A 214 -13.25 8.28 -2.44
CA ASN A 214 -12.88 8.43 -3.84
C ASN A 214 -12.42 9.87 -4.07
N PHE A 215 -11.58 10.05 -5.08
CA PHE A 215 -10.98 11.34 -5.41
C PHE A 215 -11.28 11.72 -6.86
N GLU A 216 -11.72 12.95 -7.06
CA GLU A 216 -12.06 13.46 -8.39
C GLU A 216 -10.82 13.71 -9.25
N THR A 217 -9.71 14.09 -8.62
CA THR A 217 -8.44 14.40 -9.29
C THR A 217 -7.26 13.69 -8.62
N ASP A 218 -6.18 13.49 -9.37
CA ASP A 218 -4.92 12.96 -8.83
C ASP A 218 -4.37 13.89 -7.74
N ALA A 219 -4.49 15.22 -7.91
CA ALA A 219 -4.07 16.20 -6.91
C ALA A 219 -4.84 16.05 -5.59
N SER A 220 -6.18 15.92 -5.62
CA SER A 220 -6.98 15.72 -4.40
C SER A 220 -6.63 14.43 -3.67
N HIS A 221 -6.34 13.36 -4.42
CA HIS A 221 -5.87 12.09 -3.85
C HIS A 221 -4.52 12.28 -3.17
N VAL A 222 -3.54 12.80 -3.89
CA VAL A 222 -2.17 13.01 -3.38
C VAL A 222 -2.20 13.93 -2.16
N THR A 223 -2.87 15.09 -2.22
CA THR A 223 -2.99 16.01 -1.08
C THR A 223 -3.60 15.35 0.15
N ALA A 224 -4.70 14.61 -0.01
CA ALA A 224 -5.34 13.95 1.14
C ALA A 224 -4.41 12.92 1.79
N MET A 225 -3.59 12.22 1.00
CA MET A 225 -2.67 11.20 1.51
C MET A 225 -1.42 11.85 2.15
N THR A 226 -0.76 12.77 1.46
CA THR A 226 0.44 13.44 1.98
C THR A 226 0.14 14.19 3.28
N GLN A 227 -0.96 14.95 3.31
CA GLN A 227 -1.33 15.72 4.51
C GLN A 227 -1.76 14.81 5.67
N SER A 228 -2.36 13.65 5.38
CA SER A 228 -2.68 12.67 6.43
C SER A 228 -1.45 12.11 7.14
N ILE A 229 -0.33 11.99 6.42
CA ILE A 229 0.96 11.52 6.94
C ILE A 229 1.68 12.68 7.64
N VAL A 230 1.84 13.82 6.95
CA VAL A 230 2.61 14.99 7.44
C VAL A 230 2.03 15.56 8.71
N GLN A 231 0.71 15.77 8.77
CA GLN A 231 0.08 16.36 9.95
C GLN A 231 0.11 15.43 11.16
N ASP A 232 0.44 14.15 11.00
CA ASP A 232 0.52 13.23 12.13
C ASP A 232 1.75 13.46 13.02
N PHE A 233 2.86 13.93 12.45
CA PHE A 233 4.12 14.11 13.18
C PHE A 233 4.70 15.54 13.10
N MET A 234 4.29 16.37 12.14
CA MET A 234 4.96 17.67 11.89
C MET A 234 4.88 18.63 13.08
N TRP A 235 3.80 18.55 13.87
CA TRP A 235 3.65 19.34 15.10
C TRP A 235 4.66 18.92 16.18
N ILE A 236 4.97 17.62 16.29
CA ILE A 236 6.02 17.10 17.19
C ILE A 236 7.38 17.60 16.69
N GLN A 237 7.62 17.55 15.38
CA GLN A 237 8.87 18.04 14.80
C GLN A 237 9.08 19.53 15.06
N LYS A 238 8.02 20.35 14.98
CA LYS A 238 8.06 21.77 15.32
C LYS A 238 8.49 21.94 16.78
N TRP A 239 7.82 21.24 17.70
CA TRP A 239 8.15 21.28 19.12
C TRP A 239 9.60 20.83 19.37
N CYS A 240 10.07 19.74 18.74
CA CYS A 240 11.44 19.29 18.85
C CYS A 240 12.45 20.34 18.37
N LEU A 241 12.17 21.05 17.27
CA LEU A 241 13.03 22.14 16.79
C LEU A 241 13.05 23.31 17.77
N ASP A 242 11.90 23.71 18.32
CA ASP A 242 11.82 24.76 19.33
C ASP A 242 12.66 24.35 20.57
N MET A 243 12.57 23.08 20.99
CA MET A 243 13.35 22.51 22.10
C MET A 243 14.86 22.41 21.85
N THR A 244 15.32 22.29 20.59
CA THR A 244 16.79 22.31 20.32
C THR A 244 17.43 23.63 20.74
N THR A 245 16.63 24.70 20.85
CA THR A 245 17.08 26.04 21.27
C THR A 245 16.95 26.28 22.77
N GLU A 246 16.16 25.46 23.47
CA GLU A 246 16.04 25.53 24.93
C GLU A 246 17.25 24.87 25.60
N MET A 247 18.01 25.66 26.36
CA MET A 247 19.24 25.21 27.00
C MET A 247 19.03 24.89 28.48
N GLY A 248 19.26 23.63 28.85
CA GLY A 248 19.22 23.13 30.23
C GLY A 248 20.61 22.99 30.86
N SER A 249 20.66 22.90 32.19
CA SER A 249 21.88 22.48 32.90
C SER A 249 21.88 20.96 33.06
N ALA A 250 23.00 20.31 32.76
CA ALA A 250 23.17 18.86 32.92
C ALA A 250 24.31 18.49 33.85
N TYR A 251 24.18 17.31 34.47
CA TYR A 251 25.19 16.68 35.31
C TYR A 251 25.52 15.30 34.77
N PHE A 252 26.81 15.02 34.58
CA PHE A 252 27.30 13.75 34.05
C PHE A 252 27.83 12.87 35.17
N VAL A 253 27.34 11.63 35.27
CA VAL A 253 27.73 10.64 36.27
C VAL A 253 28.23 9.39 35.57
N LYS A 254 29.37 8.86 35.99
CA LYS A 254 29.92 7.64 35.38
C LYS A 254 29.10 6.42 35.82
N HIS A 255 28.72 5.57 34.87
CA HIS A 255 27.91 4.40 35.19
C HIS A 255 28.65 3.43 36.15
N PRO A 256 28.10 3.11 37.34
CA PRO A 256 28.83 2.41 38.41
C PRO A 256 29.13 0.93 38.10
N ALA A 257 28.35 0.28 37.21
CA ALA A 257 28.44 -1.17 36.99
C ALA A 257 29.69 -1.67 36.24
N SER A 258 30.64 -0.82 35.83
CA SER A 258 31.90 -1.29 35.23
C SER A 258 32.95 -0.19 35.15
N ARG A 259 34.13 -0.40 35.76
CA ARG A 259 35.30 0.49 35.63
C ARG A 259 35.77 0.67 34.17
N ARG A 260 35.28 -0.16 33.24
CA ARG A 260 35.57 -0.14 31.78
C ARG A 260 34.42 0.38 30.92
N SER A 261 33.26 0.72 31.50
CA SER A 261 32.14 1.27 30.74
C SER A 261 32.48 2.67 30.22
N LYS A 262 32.29 2.90 28.92
CA LYS A 262 32.34 4.23 28.28
C LYS A 262 31.01 4.99 28.39
N ARG A 263 29.98 4.39 29.01
CA ARG A 263 28.64 4.97 29.14
C ARG A 263 28.55 5.90 30.36
N TRP A 264 27.87 7.02 30.17
CA TRP A 264 27.61 8.04 31.19
C TRP A 264 26.11 8.15 31.42
N LEU A 265 25.70 8.36 32.67
CA LEU A 265 24.35 8.79 33.02
C LEU A 265 24.33 10.31 33.03
N VAL A 266 23.31 10.90 32.42
CA VAL A 266 23.17 12.36 32.35
C VAL A 266 21.88 12.77 33.04
N ILE A 267 21.98 13.62 34.05
CA ILE A 267 20.83 14.19 34.76
C ILE A 267 20.64 15.61 34.25
N VAL A 268 19.53 15.86 33.55
CA VAL A 268 19.19 17.18 33.03
C VAL A 268 18.14 17.83 33.93
N LYS A 269 18.41 19.05 34.38
CA LYS A 269 17.47 19.83 35.18
C LYS A 269 16.59 20.68 34.26
N MET A 270 15.32 20.33 34.15
CA MET A 270 14.27 21.14 33.49
C MET A 270 13.16 21.52 34.48
N ASP A 271 12.33 22.50 34.13
CA ASP A 271 11.22 22.96 34.97
C ASP A 271 10.13 21.88 35.12
N GLY A 272 9.37 21.90 36.22
CA GLY A 272 8.43 20.84 36.57
C GLY A 272 7.28 20.64 35.57
N ASP A 273 6.87 21.71 34.89
CA ASP A 273 5.80 21.68 33.88
C ASP A 273 6.28 21.08 32.54
N PHE A 274 7.60 21.05 32.30
CA PHE A 274 8.23 20.54 31.08
C PHE A 274 7.90 19.07 30.80
N TRP A 275 7.85 18.25 31.85
CA TRP A 275 7.72 16.79 31.73
C TRP A 275 6.27 16.30 31.59
N ASN A 276 5.29 17.19 31.78
CA ASN A 276 3.86 16.87 31.67
C ASN A 276 3.29 17.13 30.28
N ASP A 277 4.14 17.50 29.31
CA ASP A 277 3.73 17.86 27.97
C ASP A 277 3.43 16.60 27.12
N GLU A 278 2.34 16.65 26.35
CA GLU A 278 1.94 15.55 25.45
C GLU A 278 2.99 15.37 24.35
N GLU A 279 3.52 16.49 23.86
CA GLU A 279 4.65 16.62 22.94
C GLU A 279 5.89 15.86 23.43
N TRP A 280 6.28 16.02 24.71
CA TRP A 280 7.44 15.32 25.29
C TRP A 280 7.22 13.80 25.26
N SER A 281 6.05 13.35 25.69
CA SER A 281 5.71 11.92 25.71
C SER A 281 5.78 11.31 24.31
N GLN A 282 5.27 12.02 23.29
CA GLN A 282 5.27 11.57 21.90
C GLN A 282 6.66 11.59 21.25
N ALA A 283 7.46 12.64 21.49
CA ALA A 283 8.83 12.76 20.99
C ALA A 283 9.75 11.66 21.56
N CYS A 284 9.43 11.16 22.75
CA CYS A 284 10.24 10.21 23.50
C CYS A 284 9.80 8.74 23.35
N ILE A 285 8.79 8.44 22.52
CA ILE A 285 8.27 7.06 22.32
C ILE A 285 9.38 6.06 21.95
N ASN A 286 10.35 6.48 21.13
CA ASN A 286 11.45 5.62 20.70
C ASN A 286 12.56 5.48 21.77
N GLY A 287 12.44 6.20 22.89
CA GLY A 287 13.36 6.16 24.01
C GLY A 287 14.78 6.64 23.69
N THR A 288 15.05 7.17 22.50
CA THR A 288 16.37 7.59 22.03
C THR A 288 16.34 9.01 21.48
N MET A 289 17.41 9.75 21.73
CA MET A 289 17.63 11.12 21.25
C MET A 289 19.14 11.40 21.18
N LYS A 290 19.53 12.55 20.66
CA LYS A 290 20.89 13.08 20.81
C LYS A 290 20.90 14.16 21.87
N LEU A 291 21.83 14.04 22.80
CA LEU A 291 22.20 15.11 23.72
C LEU A 291 23.21 16.01 23.01
N VAL A 292 22.84 17.28 22.84
CA VAL A 292 23.71 18.30 22.26
C VAL A 292 24.38 19.06 23.39
N VAL A 293 25.71 19.02 23.47
CA VAL A 293 26.51 19.71 24.48
C VAL A 293 27.11 20.95 23.86
N HIS A 294 26.70 22.12 24.34
CA HIS A 294 27.16 23.41 23.84
C HIS A 294 28.39 23.90 24.61
N PRO A 295 29.34 24.58 23.95
CA PRO A 295 30.47 25.21 24.62
C PRO A 295 30.02 26.29 25.61
N GLY A 296 30.86 26.56 26.61
CA GLY A 296 30.54 27.57 27.63
C GLY A 296 30.45 28.99 27.04
N PRO A 297 29.67 29.90 27.64
CA PRO A 297 29.55 31.28 27.17
C PRO A 297 30.90 32.03 27.17
N ASP A 298 31.88 31.56 27.95
CA ASP A 298 33.22 32.16 28.07
C ASP A 298 34.22 31.64 27.02
N GLU A 299 33.83 30.67 26.16
CA GLU A 299 34.73 29.96 25.25
C GLU A 299 34.59 30.34 23.76
N LEU A 300 33.70 31.29 23.41
CA LEU A 300 33.44 31.64 22.01
C LEU A 300 34.12 32.96 21.60
N PRO A 301 35.15 32.94 20.73
CA PRO A 301 35.64 34.14 20.06
C PRO A 301 34.62 34.63 19.02
N GLU A 302 34.40 35.96 18.92
CA GLU A 302 33.46 36.62 17.97
C GLU A 302 33.67 36.29 16.47
N SER A 303 34.67 35.49 16.11
CA SER A 303 35.08 35.20 14.73
C SER A 303 34.70 33.81 14.22
N TRP A 304 34.04 32.97 15.02
CA TRP A 304 33.72 31.58 14.62
C TRP A 304 32.27 31.47 14.19
N THR A 305 32.06 31.06 12.93
CA THR A 305 30.74 30.82 12.32
C THR A 305 30.31 29.35 12.37
N ASP A 306 31.13 28.47 12.95
CA ASP A 306 30.91 27.02 12.93
C ASP A 306 30.24 26.54 14.23
N ASP A 307 29.24 25.65 14.10
CA ASP A 307 28.58 24.96 15.22
C ASP A 307 29.59 24.04 15.94
N LEU A 308 30.08 24.48 17.10
CA LEU A 308 31.03 23.75 17.95
C LEU A 308 30.35 22.75 18.89
N SER A 309 29.03 22.57 18.79
CA SER A 309 28.30 21.69 19.70
C SER A 309 28.55 20.22 19.40
N GLU A 310 28.87 19.47 20.45
CA GLU A 310 29.10 18.03 20.36
C GLU A 310 27.78 17.27 20.52
N ARG A 311 27.55 16.28 19.65
CA ARG A 311 26.33 15.47 19.64
C ARG A 311 26.62 14.08 20.14
N TYR A 312 25.96 13.70 21.22
CA TYR A 312 26.09 12.39 21.84
C TYR A 312 24.78 11.64 21.74
N SER A 313 24.81 10.40 21.25
CA SER A 313 23.65 9.52 21.31
C SER A 313 23.25 9.32 22.79
N ALA A 314 21.96 9.41 23.08
CA ALA A 314 21.39 9.30 24.42
C ALA A 314 20.13 8.42 24.41
N ARG A 315 19.93 7.65 25.49
CA ARG A 315 18.72 6.86 25.75
C ARG A 315 18.03 7.37 27.01
N ILE A 316 16.72 7.49 26.96
CA ILE A 316 15.90 7.95 28.08
C ILE A 316 15.69 6.79 29.04
N CYS A 317 16.16 6.94 30.28
CA CYS A 317 15.94 5.97 31.35
C CYS A 317 14.64 6.30 32.09
N HIS A 318 13.62 5.47 31.91
CA HIS A 318 12.34 5.58 32.63
C HIS A 318 12.29 4.72 33.90
N ASP A 319 13.26 3.82 34.11
CA ASP A 319 13.24 2.84 35.20
C ASP A 319 13.73 3.43 36.54
N PRO A 320 12.90 3.46 37.60
CA PRO A 320 13.31 3.92 38.92
C PRO A 320 14.44 3.10 39.56
N ASP A 321 14.69 1.84 39.17
CA ASP A 321 15.77 1.02 39.73
C ASP A 321 17.17 1.43 39.21
N GLU A 322 17.29 1.90 37.97
CA GLU A 322 18.52 2.53 37.45
C GLU A 322 18.79 3.89 38.13
N VAL A 323 17.73 4.64 38.44
CA VAL A 323 17.80 5.90 39.20
C VAL A 323 18.20 5.65 40.66
N ARG A 324 17.82 4.51 41.27
CA ARG A 324 18.25 4.14 42.63
C ARG A 324 19.76 3.90 42.74
N LEU A 325 20.43 3.50 41.66
CA LEU A 325 21.91 3.40 41.62
C LEU A 325 22.59 4.78 41.74
N LEU A 326 21.93 5.86 41.30
CA LEU A 326 22.42 7.24 41.49
C LEU A 326 22.30 7.70 42.95
N ASN A 327 21.25 7.29 43.67
CA ASN A 327 21.09 7.59 45.11
C ASN A 327 22.19 6.94 45.98
N LEU A 328 22.85 5.90 45.47
CA LEU A 328 23.95 5.18 46.13
C LEU A 328 25.33 5.65 45.67
N HIS A 329 25.43 6.60 44.72
CA HIS A 329 26.71 7.13 44.26
C HIS A 329 27.16 8.26 45.20
N PRO A 330 28.11 8.04 46.14
CA PRO A 330 28.70 9.15 46.86
C PRO A 330 29.43 10.04 45.85
N LEU A 331 29.20 11.35 45.87
CA LEU A 331 30.02 12.29 45.13
C LEU A 331 31.47 12.13 45.63
N THR A 332 32.34 11.55 44.81
CA THR A 332 33.75 11.37 45.15
C THR A 332 34.58 12.52 44.57
N GLU A 333 35.78 12.79 45.12
CA GLU A 333 36.73 13.80 44.60
C GLU A 333 37.13 13.60 43.12
N LYS A 334 36.68 12.52 42.47
CA LYS A 334 36.95 12.19 41.07
C LYS A 334 35.75 12.39 40.14
N ASP A 335 34.64 12.92 40.65
CA ASP A 335 33.47 13.23 39.83
C ASP A 335 33.66 14.59 39.14
N PHE A 336 33.77 14.55 37.81
CA PHE A 336 34.01 15.73 36.98
C PHE A 336 32.66 16.40 36.68
N VAL A 337 32.30 17.39 37.48
CA VAL A 337 31.07 18.18 37.24
C VAL A 337 31.36 19.23 36.17
N ILE A 338 31.00 18.93 34.93
CA ILE A 338 31.06 19.91 33.83
C ILE A 338 29.75 20.69 33.82
N ARG A 339 29.83 22.01 33.99
CA ARG A 339 28.68 22.92 33.92
C ARG A 339 28.44 23.34 32.46
N ASN A 340 28.04 22.38 31.63
CA ASN A 340 27.69 22.66 30.24
C ASN A 340 26.20 22.92 30.07
N ARG A 341 25.90 23.74 29.06
CA ARG A 341 24.53 23.87 28.56
C ARG A 341 24.26 22.71 27.62
N VAL A 342 23.12 22.05 27.80
CA VAL A 342 22.68 20.98 26.91
C VAL A 342 21.35 21.34 26.27
N SER A 343 21.15 20.86 25.06
CA SER A 343 19.82 20.76 24.45
C SER A 343 19.61 19.35 23.88
N PHE A 344 18.42 19.11 23.36
CA PHE A 344 18.01 17.80 22.86
C PHE A 344 17.73 17.88 21.36
N GLU A 345 18.17 16.87 20.62
CA GLU A 345 17.86 16.69 19.20
C GLU A 345 17.25 15.30 19.03
N TRP A 346 16.03 15.21 18.51
CA TRP A 346 15.32 13.94 18.34
C TRP A 346 15.43 13.43 16.90
N ASP A 347 15.55 12.11 16.75
CA ASP A 347 15.30 11.44 15.48
C ASP A 347 13.87 10.93 15.45
N LEU A 348 12.96 11.75 14.92
CA LEU A 348 11.54 11.38 14.76
C LEU A 348 11.30 10.40 13.59
N GLN A 349 12.35 9.77 13.06
CA GLN A 349 12.29 8.87 11.91
C GLN A 349 11.61 9.54 10.70
N LEU A 350 11.94 10.82 10.47
CA LEU A 350 11.39 11.62 9.36
C LEU A 350 11.58 10.96 8.00
N HIS A 351 12.57 10.09 7.87
CA HIS A 351 12.82 9.30 6.67
C HIS A 351 11.65 8.35 6.32
N ASP A 352 10.91 7.83 7.30
CA ASP A 352 9.77 6.93 7.11
C ASP A 352 8.57 7.69 6.52
N ALA A 353 8.21 8.82 7.16
CA ALA A 353 7.19 9.73 6.65
C ALA A 353 7.56 10.29 5.27
N LYS A 354 8.83 10.67 5.07
CA LYS A 354 9.34 11.12 3.77
C LYS A 354 9.18 10.04 2.71
N ARG A 355 9.54 8.79 3.00
CA ARG A 355 9.32 7.65 2.08
C ARG A 355 7.86 7.58 1.65
N GLN A 356 6.94 7.62 2.60
CA GLN A 356 5.51 7.50 2.31
C GLN A 356 5.02 8.69 1.47
N VAL A 357 5.42 9.92 1.79
CA VAL A 357 5.08 11.12 1.02
C VAL A 357 5.64 11.05 -0.40
N ASP A 358 6.91 10.68 -0.57
CA ASP A 358 7.54 10.52 -1.88
C ASP A 358 6.79 9.46 -2.71
N ALA A 359 6.44 8.32 -2.10
CA ALA A 359 5.67 7.26 -2.75
C ALA A 359 4.25 7.67 -3.16
N VAL A 360 3.60 8.55 -2.38
CA VAL A 360 2.31 9.13 -2.74
C VAL A 360 2.48 10.10 -3.91
N CYS A 361 3.51 10.95 -3.89
CA CYS A 361 3.78 11.93 -4.94
C CYS A 361 4.09 11.29 -6.29
N ASP A 362 4.61 10.06 -6.32
CA ASP A 362 4.80 9.27 -7.53
C ASP A 362 3.49 9.01 -8.31
N PHE A 363 2.31 9.26 -7.72
CA PHE A 363 1.01 9.19 -8.38
C PHE A 363 0.53 10.52 -8.99
N LEU A 364 1.37 11.56 -9.00
CA LEU A 364 1.09 12.75 -9.81
C LEU A 364 1.24 12.45 -11.30
N PRO A 365 0.47 13.10 -12.20
CA PRO A 365 0.51 12.84 -13.65
C PRO A 365 1.89 12.96 -14.31
N LEU A 366 2.77 13.81 -13.76
CA LEU A 366 4.09 14.10 -14.30
C LEU A 366 5.22 13.25 -13.68
N ALA A 367 4.89 12.35 -12.75
CA ALA A 367 5.88 11.51 -12.11
C ALA A 367 6.53 10.53 -13.09
N ALA A 368 7.81 10.24 -12.89
CA ALA A 368 8.52 9.23 -13.66
C ALA A 368 8.13 7.82 -13.20
N PRO A 369 8.12 6.81 -14.11
CA PRO A 369 7.88 5.43 -13.70
C PRO A 369 9.00 4.96 -12.77
N ASN A 370 8.64 4.43 -11.61
CA ASN A 370 9.61 3.96 -10.61
C ASN A 370 10.04 2.50 -10.81
N ARG A 371 9.81 1.91 -11.99
CA ARG A 371 10.23 0.56 -12.37
C ARG A 371 10.77 0.46 -13.79
N HIS A 372 11.81 -0.35 -13.97
CA HIS A 372 12.31 -0.72 -15.29
C HIS A 372 11.47 -1.86 -15.87
N PHE A 373 10.37 -1.51 -16.54
CA PHE A 373 9.61 -2.47 -17.34
C PHE A 373 10.50 -2.99 -18.49
N PHE A 374 10.59 -4.32 -18.61
CA PHE A 374 11.21 -5.09 -19.69
C PHE A 374 12.68 -4.73 -20.01
N ARG A 375 13.59 -5.55 -19.50
CA ARG A 375 14.82 -5.92 -20.24
C ARG A 375 14.69 -7.40 -20.56
N ASP A 376 13.83 -7.73 -21.53
CA ASP A 376 13.93 -9.04 -22.15
C ASP A 376 15.37 -9.13 -22.68
N LYS A 377 16.08 -10.21 -22.30
CA LYS A 377 17.38 -10.51 -22.87
C LYS A 377 17.19 -10.74 -24.38
N GLY A 378 17.23 -9.69 -25.19
CA GLY A 378 17.34 -9.80 -26.65
C GLY A 378 16.46 -8.92 -27.54
N LEU A 379 15.56 -8.05 -27.05
CA LEU A 379 14.86 -7.10 -27.94
C LEU A 379 15.06 -5.65 -27.49
N GLU A 380 15.51 -4.83 -28.43
CA GLU A 380 15.76 -3.39 -28.28
C GLU A 380 14.57 -2.64 -27.71
N VAL A 381 14.87 -1.58 -26.95
CA VAL A 381 13.91 -0.65 -26.37
C VAL A 381 13.12 0.01 -27.49
N SER A 382 11.98 -0.56 -27.86
CA SER A 382 11.05 0.01 -28.83
C SER A 382 10.12 1.04 -28.15
N GLU A 383 9.66 2.02 -28.91
CA GLU A 383 8.66 3.02 -28.50
C GLU A 383 7.40 2.39 -27.88
N PHE A 384 7.09 1.13 -28.21
CA PHE A 384 6.04 0.29 -27.61
C PHE A 384 6.16 0.11 -26.08
N GLY A 385 7.37 0.19 -25.51
CA GLY A 385 7.59 0.05 -24.06
C GLY A 385 7.16 1.28 -23.27
N VAL A 386 7.21 2.48 -23.87
CA VAL A 386 6.87 3.75 -23.20
C VAL A 386 5.35 3.91 -23.10
N GLY A 387 4.63 3.60 -24.19
CA GLY A 387 3.17 3.66 -24.19
C GLY A 387 2.53 2.71 -23.17
N ARG A 388 3.05 1.48 -23.07
CA ARG A 388 2.56 0.51 -22.08
C ARG A 388 2.77 0.98 -20.63
N LYS A 389 3.91 1.60 -20.32
CA LYS A 389 4.20 2.15 -18.98
C LYS A 389 3.21 3.27 -18.61
N ALA A 390 3.02 4.24 -19.50
CA ALA A 390 2.10 5.37 -19.27
C ALA A 390 0.65 4.90 -19.05
N LEU A 391 0.20 3.90 -19.82
CA LEU A 391 -1.11 3.29 -19.62
C LEU A 391 -1.21 2.60 -18.25
N MET A 392 -0.21 1.81 -17.86
CA MET A 392 -0.21 1.13 -16.56
C MET A 392 -0.20 2.11 -15.39
N MET A 393 0.54 3.22 -15.48
CA MET A 393 0.51 4.29 -14.47
C MET A 393 -0.88 4.94 -14.39
N SER A 394 -1.52 5.20 -15.52
CA SER A 394 -2.87 5.80 -15.56
C SER A 394 -3.94 4.87 -14.99
N LEU A 395 -3.89 3.57 -15.31
CA LEU A 395 -4.75 2.57 -14.68
C LEU A 395 -4.50 2.46 -13.17
N HIS A 396 -3.25 2.59 -12.72
CA HIS A 396 -2.94 2.58 -11.29
C HIS A 396 -3.55 3.78 -10.58
N ARG A 397 -3.41 4.98 -11.14
CA ARG A 397 -4.04 6.19 -10.58
C ARG A 397 -5.56 6.04 -10.52
N ASP A 398 -6.20 5.54 -11.57
CA ASP A 398 -7.66 5.28 -11.60
C ASP A 398 -8.09 4.30 -10.50
N LEU A 399 -7.31 3.23 -10.26
CA LEU A 399 -7.56 2.28 -9.18
C LEU A 399 -7.47 2.94 -7.80
N LEU A 400 -6.40 3.71 -7.54
CA LEU A 400 -6.17 4.35 -6.24
C LEU A 400 -7.07 5.57 -5.99
N ARG A 401 -7.58 6.21 -7.05
CA ARG A 401 -8.62 7.25 -6.91
C ARG A 401 -9.97 6.67 -6.53
N GLY A 402 -10.23 5.39 -6.81
CA GLY A 402 -11.47 4.71 -6.45
C GLY A 402 -12.71 5.23 -7.18
N ASP A 403 -12.55 6.01 -8.26
CA ASP A 403 -13.63 6.54 -9.08
C ASP A 403 -13.92 5.70 -10.33
N GLY A 404 -13.13 4.65 -10.58
CA GLY A 404 -13.24 3.79 -11.76
C GLY A 404 -12.40 4.30 -12.93
N PHE A 405 -12.52 3.63 -14.08
CA PHE A 405 -11.54 3.72 -15.17
C PHE A 405 -12.02 4.57 -16.36
N TRP A 406 -13.02 5.43 -16.17
CA TRP A 406 -13.58 6.24 -17.25
C TRP A 406 -12.52 7.10 -17.93
N LYS A 407 -11.68 7.79 -17.16
CA LYS A 407 -10.67 8.71 -17.70
C LYS A 407 -9.67 7.97 -18.59
N THR A 408 -9.12 6.85 -18.13
CA THR A 408 -8.14 6.08 -18.91
C THR A 408 -8.78 5.31 -20.07
N MET A 409 -9.95 4.70 -19.88
CA MET A 409 -10.60 3.90 -20.94
C MET A 409 -11.23 4.76 -22.05
N MET A 410 -11.62 5.99 -21.74
CA MET A 410 -12.19 6.94 -22.72
C MET A 410 -11.18 7.97 -23.23
N GLY A 411 -10.05 8.14 -22.55
CA GLY A 411 -9.04 9.12 -22.90
C GLY A 411 -8.34 8.78 -24.22
N ALA A 412 -8.12 9.80 -25.05
CA ALA A 412 -7.31 9.72 -26.26
C ALA A 412 -5.81 9.84 -25.94
N ASP A 413 -5.32 9.13 -24.91
CA ASP A 413 -3.89 9.10 -24.63
C ASP A 413 -3.18 8.45 -25.84
N PRO A 414 -2.15 9.10 -26.43
CA PRO A 414 -1.40 8.55 -27.56
C PRO A 414 -0.95 7.10 -27.33
N ALA A 415 -0.54 6.77 -26.10
CA ALA A 415 -0.10 5.44 -25.70
C ALA A 415 -1.24 4.40 -25.74
N VAL A 416 -2.44 4.82 -25.35
CA VAL A 416 -3.64 3.98 -25.35
C VAL A 416 -4.17 3.82 -26.77
N ASN A 417 -4.08 4.86 -27.59
CA ASN A 417 -4.41 4.82 -29.02
C ASN A 417 -3.48 3.91 -29.82
N GLU A 418 -2.19 3.81 -29.45
CA GLU A 418 -1.20 2.94 -30.10
C GLU A 418 -1.40 1.47 -29.70
N MET A 419 -1.62 1.17 -28.41
CA MET A 419 -1.94 -0.20 -27.98
C MET A 419 -3.31 -0.68 -28.51
N ALA A 420 -4.28 0.23 -28.63
CA ALA A 420 -5.56 -0.02 -29.28
C ALA A 420 -5.44 -0.25 -30.79
N ARG A 421 -4.33 0.12 -31.45
CA ARG A 421 -4.06 -0.21 -32.86
C ARG A 421 -3.49 -1.63 -33.02
N ASN A 422 -2.72 -2.13 -32.07
CA ASN A 422 -2.15 -3.49 -32.14
C ASN A 422 -3.14 -4.62 -31.85
N VAL A 423 -4.29 -4.31 -31.23
CA VAL A 423 -5.40 -5.27 -31.05
C VAL A 423 -6.35 -5.26 -32.26
N ARG A 424 -6.12 -4.38 -33.26
CA ARG A 424 -6.97 -4.25 -34.45
C ARG A 424 -6.46 -5.12 -35.58
N ASP A 425 -7.00 -6.33 -35.64
CA ASP A 425 -7.13 -7.06 -36.90
C ASP A 425 -8.44 -7.84 -36.98
N THR A 426 -9.55 -7.24 -36.52
CA THR A 426 -10.94 -7.62 -36.86
C THR A 426 -11.91 -6.59 -36.28
N ASP A 427 -12.19 -5.48 -36.98
CA ASP A 427 -13.58 -4.94 -37.06
C ASP A 427 -13.67 -3.66 -37.90
N THR A 428 -14.41 -3.77 -39.00
CA THR A 428 -14.73 -2.71 -39.94
C THR A 428 -15.95 -1.90 -39.50
N GLY A 429 -15.82 -0.56 -39.56
CA GLY A 429 -16.93 0.35 -39.93
C GLY A 429 -17.96 0.74 -38.87
N SER A 430 -17.66 1.76 -38.05
CA SER A 430 -18.69 2.60 -37.38
C SER A 430 -18.05 3.90 -36.86
N GLN A 431 -18.66 5.04 -37.20
CA GLN A 431 -18.26 6.42 -36.83
C GLN A 431 -18.69 6.75 -35.38
N HIS A 432 -18.32 5.93 -34.40
CA HIS A 432 -18.54 6.23 -32.98
C HIS A 432 -17.20 6.62 -32.34
N GLN A 433 -17.22 7.47 -31.31
CA GLN A 433 -16.01 7.82 -30.57
C GLN A 433 -15.59 6.57 -29.77
N ARG A 434 -14.79 5.72 -30.43
CA ARG A 434 -14.42 4.37 -29.98
C ARG A 434 -13.63 4.45 -28.67
N MET A 435 -14.02 3.62 -27.70
CA MET A 435 -13.28 3.44 -26.45
C MET A 435 -11.80 3.16 -26.76
N ALA A 436 -10.90 3.77 -26.00
CA ALA A 436 -9.47 3.55 -26.15
C ALA A 436 -9.07 2.17 -25.59
N LEU A 437 -9.76 1.70 -24.54
CA LEU A 437 -9.66 0.32 -24.03
C LEU A 437 -11.04 -0.27 -23.83
N SER A 438 -11.33 -1.40 -24.49
CA SER A 438 -12.61 -2.10 -24.38
C SER A 438 -12.75 -2.91 -23.08
N ARG A 439 -11.63 -3.36 -22.49
CA ARG A 439 -11.60 -4.10 -21.23
C ARG A 439 -10.30 -3.81 -20.48
N LEU A 440 -10.35 -3.87 -19.14
CA LEU A 440 -9.14 -3.86 -18.34
C LEU A 440 -8.26 -5.07 -18.70
N PRO A 441 -6.93 -4.89 -18.82
CA PRO A 441 -6.00 -6.01 -18.92
C PRO A 441 -6.25 -7.00 -17.79
N SER A 442 -6.17 -8.30 -18.04
CA SER A 442 -6.35 -9.31 -17.00
C SER A 442 -5.19 -10.29 -16.97
N VAL A 443 -4.96 -10.87 -15.80
CA VAL A 443 -3.93 -11.86 -15.55
C VAL A 443 -4.61 -13.16 -15.15
N ASN A 444 -4.20 -14.25 -15.79
CA ASN A 444 -4.56 -15.60 -15.38
C ASN A 444 -3.40 -16.16 -14.56
N PHE A 445 -3.57 -16.26 -13.24
CA PHE A 445 -2.54 -16.77 -12.33
C PHE A 445 -2.41 -18.30 -12.35
N LEU A 446 -3.31 -18.98 -13.06
CA LEU A 446 -3.33 -20.44 -13.23
C LEU A 446 -3.09 -20.84 -14.68
N LYS A 447 -2.41 -19.99 -15.46
CA LYS A 447 -2.11 -20.30 -16.84
C LYS A 447 -1.17 -21.51 -16.87
N ASP A 448 -1.61 -22.58 -17.52
CA ASP A 448 -0.81 -23.78 -17.70
C ASP A 448 0.43 -23.43 -18.55
N ASP A 449 1.61 -23.62 -17.98
CA ASP A 449 2.91 -23.42 -18.63
C ASP A 449 3.26 -24.59 -19.56
N GLY A 450 2.27 -25.44 -19.88
CA GLY A 450 2.41 -26.68 -20.66
C GLY A 450 2.68 -27.90 -19.77
N ARG A 451 2.46 -27.80 -18.46
CA ARG A 451 2.75 -28.83 -17.46
C ARG A 451 1.47 -29.16 -16.68
N SER A 452 0.72 -30.11 -17.22
CA SER A 452 -0.51 -30.61 -16.61
C SER A 452 -0.29 -31.08 -15.17
N GLY A 453 -1.03 -30.49 -14.22
CA GLY A 453 -1.14 -30.97 -12.83
C GLY A 453 -0.54 -30.05 -11.76
N TRP A 454 0.23 -29.02 -12.11
CA TRP A 454 0.75 -28.08 -11.10
C TRP A 454 -0.37 -27.28 -10.42
N THR A 455 -1.34 -26.81 -11.20
CA THR A 455 -2.54 -26.15 -10.67
C THR A 455 -3.30 -27.05 -9.69
N GLU A 456 -3.40 -28.35 -9.96
CA GLU A 456 -4.08 -29.28 -9.06
C GLU A 456 -3.29 -29.50 -7.77
N ALA A 457 -1.95 -29.58 -7.84
CA ALA A 457 -1.11 -29.64 -6.66
C ALA A 457 -1.25 -28.38 -5.79
N LEU A 458 -1.25 -27.19 -6.41
CA LEU A 458 -1.50 -25.91 -5.72
C LEU A 458 -2.88 -25.91 -5.03
N LEU A 459 -3.94 -26.23 -5.77
CA LEU A 459 -5.30 -26.21 -5.23
C LEU A 459 -5.52 -27.30 -4.17
N SER A 460 -4.74 -28.38 -4.16
CA SER A 460 -4.81 -29.40 -3.10
C SER A 460 -4.30 -28.93 -1.73
N GLU A 461 -3.67 -27.76 -1.64
CA GLU A 461 -3.32 -27.11 -0.35
C GLU A 461 -4.50 -26.36 0.26
N VAL A 462 -5.56 -26.10 -0.50
CA VAL A 462 -6.73 -25.37 -0.01
C VAL A 462 -7.90 -26.31 0.26
N SER A 463 -8.83 -25.86 1.09
CA SER A 463 -10.04 -26.61 1.42
C SER A 463 -10.83 -27.00 0.15
N ASP A 464 -11.50 -28.15 0.18
CA ASP A 464 -12.37 -28.58 -0.93
C ASP A 464 -13.46 -27.54 -1.26
N ALA A 465 -13.91 -26.80 -0.24
CA ALA A 465 -14.88 -25.72 -0.38
C ALA A 465 -14.33 -24.51 -1.18
N ASP A 466 -13.01 -24.28 -1.12
CA ASP A 466 -12.32 -23.18 -1.79
C ASP A 466 -11.69 -23.56 -3.13
N GLN A 467 -11.39 -24.83 -3.40
CA GLN A 467 -10.69 -25.26 -4.64
C GLN A 467 -11.32 -24.71 -5.93
N HIS A 468 -12.62 -24.96 -6.15
CA HIS A 468 -13.29 -24.52 -7.39
C HIS A 468 -13.51 -22.99 -7.45
N PRO A 469 -14.04 -22.33 -6.41
CA PRO A 469 -14.18 -20.87 -6.41
C PRO A 469 -12.85 -20.14 -6.54
N LEU A 470 -11.81 -20.58 -5.85
CA LEU A 470 -10.49 -19.98 -5.93
C LEU A 470 -9.89 -20.13 -7.33
N ARG A 471 -10.09 -21.29 -7.97
CA ARG A 471 -9.70 -21.48 -9.37
C ARG A 471 -10.33 -20.43 -10.28
N TYR A 472 -11.63 -20.20 -10.15
CA TYR A 472 -12.32 -19.17 -10.92
C TYR A 472 -11.78 -17.77 -10.59
N TYR A 473 -11.56 -17.47 -9.31
CA TYR A 473 -10.97 -16.21 -8.89
C TYR A 473 -9.63 -15.99 -9.60
N LEU A 474 -8.68 -16.91 -9.50
CA LEU A 474 -7.33 -16.74 -10.04
C LEU A 474 -7.22 -16.85 -11.57
N SER A 475 -8.19 -17.47 -12.23
CA SER A 475 -8.17 -17.67 -13.68
C SER A 475 -8.22 -16.39 -14.53
N ASN A 476 -8.77 -15.31 -13.98
CA ASN A 476 -8.95 -14.06 -14.71
C ASN A 476 -9.12 -12.88 -13.75
N ARG A 477 -8.00 -12.30 -13.31
CA ARG A 477 -7.96 -11.11 -12.45
C ARG A 477 -7.72 -9.84 -13.25
N PRO A 478 -8.71 -8.93 -13.35
CA PRO A 478 -8.50 -7.60 -13.90
C PRO A 478 -7.33 -6.91 -13.20
N LEU A 479 -6.45 -6.28 -13.98
CA LEU A 479 -5.20 -5.65 -13.56
C LEU A 479 -4.19 -6.57 -12.85
N GLY A 480 -4.48 -7.87 -12.75
CA GLY A 480 -3.78 -8.75 -11.82
C GLY A 480 -3.99 -8.34 -10.36
N PHE A 481 -5.04 -7.56 -10.05
CA PHE A 481 -5.33 -7.08 -8.70
C PHE A 481 -6.38 -7.96 -8.02
N GLY A 482 -6.05 -8.45 -6.82
CA GLY A 482 -6.94 -9.29 -6.01
C GLY A 482 -6.89 -8.94 -4.53
N ILE A 483 -8.02 -9.17 -3.86
CA ILE A 483 -8.18 -8.98 -2.42
C ILE A 483 -8.77 -10.27 -1.87
N ILE A 484 -8.11 -10.83 -0.85
CA ILE A 484 -8.52 -12.06 -0.17
C ILE A 484 -8.71 -11.73 1.30
N THR A 485 -9.89 -11.99 1.86
CA THR A 485 -10.13 -11.78 3.28
C THR A 485 -10.45 -13.07 4.01
N THR A 486 -9.95 -13.16 5.24
CA THR A 486 -10.34 -14.18 6.20
C THR A 486 -11.46 -13.62 7.08
N GLY A 487 -12.47 -14.46 7.34
CA GLY A 487 -13.52 -14.12 8.30
C GLY A 487 -13.07 -14.40 9.74
N PRO A 488 -13.76 -13.86 10.77
CA PRO A 488 -13.40 -13.96 12.20
C PRO A 488 -13.40 -15.39 12.78
N ASN A 489 -13.70 -16.41 11.97
CA ASN A 489 -13.71 -17.83 12.37
C ASN A 489 -13.08 -18.72 11.29
N ALA A 490 -12.13 -18.20 10.50
CA ALA A 490 -11.40 -19.00 9.52
C ALA A 490 -10.34 -19.87 10.23
N ASP A 491 -10.18 -21.11 9.79
CA ASP A 491 -9.17 -22.02 10.32
C ASP A 491 -7.76 -21.45 10.12
N ASN A 492 -6.79 -21.85 10.95
CA ASN A 492 -5.39 -21.41 10.93
C ASN A 492 -4.64 -21.59 9.59
N THR A 493 -5.23 -22.23 8.59
CA THR A 493 -4.58 -22.48 7.30
C THR A 493 -4.82 -21.30 6.36
N SER A 494 -3.84 -20.41 6.28
CA SER A 494 -3.88 -19.26 5.36
C SER A 494 -3.83 -19.76 3.90
N ILE A 495 -4.85 -19.41 3.11
CA ILE A 495 -4.89 -19.67 1.66
C ILE A 495 -3.92 -18.75 0.89
N PHE A 496 -3.55 -17.63 1.49
CA PHE A 496 -2.82 -16.57 0.81
C PHE A 496 -1.45 -17.01 0.25
N PRO A 497 -0.60 -17.77 0.97
CA PRO A 497 0.63 -18.35 0.42
C PRO A 497 0.43 -19.10 -0.91
N VAL A 498 -0.62 -19.91 -1.01
CA VAL A 498 -0.93 -20.69 -2.23
C VAL A 498 -1.24 -19.76 -3.41
N VAL A 499 -1.98 -18.69 -3.15
CA VAL A 499 -2.32 -17.70 -4.17
C VAL A 499 -1.09 -16.93 -4.65
N VAL A 500 -0.19 -16.61 -3.74
CA VAL A 500 1.08 -15.95 -4.07
C VAL A 500 1.98 -16.86 -4.89
N LEU A 501 2.01 -18.17 -4.61
CA LEU A 501 2.71 -19.14 -5.43
C LEU A 501 2.11 -19.26 -6.84
N ALA A 502 0.78 -19.20 -6.98
CA ALA A 502 0.13 -19.13 -8.29
C ALA A 502 0.54 -17.86 -9.06
N MET A 503 0.62 -16.71 -8.36
CA MET A 503 1.14 -15.48 -8.95
C MET A 503 2.60 -15.64 -9.39
N HIS A 504 3.47 -16.16 -8.51
CA HIS A 504 4.90 -16.39 -8.79
C HIS A 504 5.09 -17.25 -10.05
N VAL A 505 4.34 -18.33 -10.20
CA VAL A 505 4.39 -19.20 -11.40
C VAL A 505 4.08 -18.43 -12.69
N THR A 506 3.20 -17.44 -12.61
CA THR A 506 2.75 -16.66 -13.76
C THR A 506 3.64 -15.47 -14.07
N VAL A 507 4.13 -14.77 -13.05
CA VAL A 507 4.84 -13.48 -13.20
C VAL A 507 6.34 -13.60 -12.96
N GLY A 508 6.83 -14.74 -12.45
CA GLY A 508 8.18 -14.93 -11.97
C GLY A 508 8.34 -14.34 -10.57
N THR A 509 9.20 -13.34 -10.41
CA THR A 509 9.60 -12.83 -9.10
C THR A 509 8.53 -12.00 -8.38
N VAL A 510 8.36 -12.25 -7.08
CA VAL A 510 7.35 -11.58 -6.24
C VAL A 510 7.98 -10.87 -5.05
N MET A 511 7.64 -9.59 -4.87
CA MET A 511 7.92 -8.88 -3.62
C MET A 511 6.79 -9.15 -2.63
N ALA A 512 7.10 -9.80 -1.53
CA ALA A 512 6.17 -10.07 -0.45
C ALA A 512 6.42 -9.08 0.71
N SER A 513 5.35 -8.56 1.31
CA SER A 513 5.46 -7.59 2.40
C SER A 513 4.30 -7.71 3.38
N ALA A 514 4.47 -7.11 4.55
CA ALA A 514 3.50 -7.04 5.63
C ALA A 514 3.82 -5.80 6.50
N PRO A 515 2.91 -5.30 7.36
CA PRO A 515 3.11 -4.05 8.08
C PRO A 515 4.21 -4.12 9.13
N THR A 516 4.50 -5.29 9.71
CA THR A 516 5.49 -5.46 10.78
C THR A 516 6.53 -6.54 10.45
N PRO A 517 7.74 -6.50 11.05
CA PRO A 517 8.72 -7.58 10.91
C PRO A 517 8.16 -8.96 11.31
N THR A 518 7.38 -9.02 12.39
CA THR A 518 6.73 -10.26 12.86
C THR A 518 5.79 -10.84 11.81
N ALA A 519 4.96 -10.00 11.19
CA ALA A 519 4.05 -10.42 10.12
C ALA A 519 4.82 -10.90 8.88
N VAL A 520 5.92 -10.20 8.50
CA VAL A 520 6.80 -10.63 7.40
C VAL A 520 7.43 -11.99 7.69
N ASN A 521 7.90 -12.23 8.91
CA ASN A 521 8.51 -13.51 9.32
C ASN A 521 7.51 -14.65 9.18
N LYS A 522 6.29 -14.45 9.70
CA LYS A 522 5.21 -15.43 9.58
C LYS A 522 4.87 -15.70 8.12
N PHE A 523 4.69 -14.65 7.32
CA PHE A 523 4.31 -14.78 5.92
C PHE A 523 5.38 -15.50 5.09
N ALA A 524 6.67 -15.19 5.31
CA ALA A 524 7.78 -15.87 4.65
C ALA A 524 7.82 -17.37 4.99
N SER A 525 7.62 -17.72 6.27
CA SER A 525 7.56 -19.11 6.73
C SER A 525 6.39 -19.87 6.10
N ASP A 526 5.21 -19.27 6.07
CA ASP A 526 4.01 -19.87 5.48
C ASP A 526 4.19 -20.07 3.95
N LEU A 527 4.81 -19.11 3.25
CA LEU A 527 5.18 -19.22 1.84
C LEU A 527 6.16 -20.36 1.55
N HIS A 528 7.23 -20.44 2.33
CA HIS A 528 8.23 -21.49 2.17
C HIS A 528 7.63 -22.88 2.42
N THR A 529 6.82 -23.01 3.48
CA THR A 529 6.14 -24.25 3.85
C THR A 529 5.17 -24.70 2.75
N ALA A 530 4.29 -23.79 2.29
CA ALA A 530 3.35 -24.07 1.20
C ALA A 530 4.10 -24.45 -0.08
N SER A 531 5.18 -23.73 -0.42
CA SER A 531 5.94 -24.02 -1.64
C SER A 531 6.57 -25.40 -1.63
N ARG A 532 7.11 -25.84 -0.49
CA ARG A 532 7.68 -27.19 -0.33
C ARG A 532 6.60 -28.26 -0.40
N SER A 533 5.46 -28.04 0.25
CA SER A 533 4.33 -28.99 0.22
C SER A 533 3.83 -29.21 -1.22
N VAL A 534 3.61 -28.12 -1.97
CA VAL A 534 3.15 -28.19 -3.36
C VAL A 534 4.18 -28.87 -4.26
N ALA A 535 5.46 -28.54 -4.12
CA ALA A 535 6.54 -29.18 -4.89
C ALA A 535 6.58 -30.70 -4.61
N CYS A 536 6.54 -31.09 -3.33
CA CYS A 536 6.48 -32.51 -2.94
C CYS A 536 5.29 -33.23 -3.55
N LYS A 537 4.07 -32.68 -3.44
CA LYS A 537 2.85 -33.28 -4.00
C LYS A 537 2.90 -33.38 -5.53
N TYR A 538 3.42 -32.36 -6.20
CA TYR A 538 3.58 -32.39 -7.64
C TYR A 538 4.60 -33.44 -8.10
N ASN A 539 5.68 -33.65 -7.34
CA ASN A 539 6.75 -34.57 -7.73
C ASN A 539 6.45 -36.05 -7.44
N ILE A 540 5.32 -36.36 -6.79
CA ILE A 540 4.87 -37.75 -6.61
C ILE A 540 4.79 -38.45 -7.97
N GLU A 541 5.47 -39.59 -8.09
CA GLU A 541 5.51 -40.46 -9.28
C GLU A 541 6.11 -39.81 -10.56
N ARG A 542 6.74 -38.64 -10.44
CA ARG A 542 7.41 -37.96 -11.56
C ARG A 542 8.91 -38.22 -11.57
N SER A 543 9.49 -38.27 -12.77
CA SER A 543 10.95 -38.34 -12.95
C SER A 543 11.64 -37.05 -12.53
N GLU A 544 12.95 -37.10 -12.24
CA GLU A 544 13.71 -35.91 -11.85
C GLU A 544 13.72 -34.81 -12.93
N GLU A 545 13.77 -35.17 -14.21
CA GLU A 545 13.72 -34.21 -15.34
C GLU A 545 12.37 -33.49 -15.43
N SER A 546 11.30 -34.13 -14.95
CA SER A 546 9.94 -33.57 -14.90
C SER A 546 9.57 -32.95 -13.55
N SER A 547 10.47 -33.01 -12.56
CA SER A 547 10.24 -32.53 -11.20
C SER A 547 10.29 -31.00 -11.12
N ARG A 548 9.62 -30.44 -10.12
CA ARG A 548 9.62 -28.99 -9.85
C ARG A 548 10.14 -28.72 -8.45
N ARG A 549 11.04 -27.75 -8.32
CA ARG A 549 11.57 -27.30 -7.04
C ARG A 549 10.63 -26.29 -6.37
N ALA A 550 10.75 -26.19 -5.06
CA ALA A 550 10.16 -25.11 -4.28
C ALA A 550 10.80 -23.76 -4.67
N ALA A 551 10.03 -22.69 -4.54
CA ALA A 551 10.50 -21.33 -4.76
C ALA A 551 11.54 -20.94 -3.69
N LEU A 552 12.58 -20.22 -4.10
CA LEU A 552 13.55 -19.62 -3.19
C LEU A 552 12.93 -18.40 -2.51
N VAL A 553 12.51 -18.58 -1.25
CA VAL A 553 11.98 -17.52 -0.39
C VAL A 553 13.10 -16.98 0.48
N ILE A 554 13.41 -15.69 0.37
CA ILE A 554 14.39 -15.01 1.22
C ILE A 554 13.73 -13.88 2.00
N ARG A 555 13.96 -13.86 3.30
CA ARG A 555 13.63 -12.72 4.17
C ARG A 555 14.72 -11.66 4.03
N GLY A 556 14.36 -10.53 3.45
CA GLY A 556 15.27 -9.39 3.27
C GLY A 556 15.39 -8.54 4.54
N PHE A 557 16.62 -8.24 4.94
CA PHE A 557 16.95 -7.40 6.09
C PHE A 557 18.21 -6.57 5.81
N GLN A 558 18.61 -5.72 6.76
CA GLN A 558 19.84 -4.93 6.66
C GLN A 558 21.06 -5.83 6.47
N LEU A 559 21.84 -5.57 5.43
CA LEU A 559 22.92 -6.48 5.01
C LEU A 559 24.07 -6.53 6.02
N GLN A 560 24.33 -5.41 6.70
CA GLN A 560 25.32 -5.34 7.77
C GLN A 560 24.92 -6.23 8.96
N VAL A 561 23.65 -6.17 9.38
CA VAL A 561 23.11 -7.01 10.46
C VAL A 561 23.18 -8.49 10.08
N GLU A 562 22.86 -8.84 8.83
CA GLU A 562 23.04 -10.21 8.32
C GLU A 562 24.51 -10.65 8.43
N CYS A 563 25.46 -9.83 7.98
CA CYS A 563 26.89 -10.15 8.05
C CYS A 563 27.38 -10.33 9.50
N ASP A 564 26.95 -9.46 10.41
CA ASP A 564 27.31 -9.55 11.82
C ASP A 564 26.69 -10.79 12.50
N ALA A 565 25.42 -11.09 12.21
CA ALA A 565 24.76 -12.31 12.66
C ALA A 565 25.44 -13.57 12.12
N PHE A 566 25.85 -13.56 10.85
CA PHE A 566 26.59 -14.66 10.23
C PHE A 566 27.92 -14.93 10.94
N LYS A 567 28.72 -13.88 11.20
CA LYS A 567 29.98 -14.01 11.96
C LYS A 567 29.74 -14.51 13.39
N SER A 568 28.70 -14.03 14.04
CA SER A 568 28.28 -14.50 15.37
C SER A 568 27.92 -15.99 15.36
N LEU A 569 27.19 -16.47 14.36
CA LEU A 569 26.84 -17.89 14.19
C LEU A 569 28.04 -18.75 13.82
N LEU A 570 28.99 -18.23 13.04
CA LEU A 570 30.26 -18.89 12.82
C LEU A 570 31.06 -19.02 14.10
N ARG A 571 30.92 -18.14 15.10
CA ARG A 571 31.59 -18.30 16.39
C ARG A 571 30.80 -19.19 17.34
N PHE A 572 29.49 -18.96 17.42
CA PHE A 572 28.57 -19.59 18.34
C PHE A 572 27.34 -20.13 17.59
N PRO A 573 27.42 -21.35 17.03
CA PRO A 573 26.39 -21.87 16.14
C PRO A 573 25.01 -22.15 16.80
N HIS A 574 24.91 -22.02 18.12
CA HIS A 574 23.69 -22.27 18.90
C HIS A 574 22.86 -21.00 19.16
N LEU A 575 23.34 -19.81 18.76
CA LEU A 575 22.65 -18.55 19.06
C LEU A 575 21.31 -18.40 18.34
N GLY A 576 21.15 -18.99 17.16
CA GLY A 576 19.94 -18.83 16.35
C GLY A 576 19.64 -17.35 16.07
N ASP A 577 18.44 -16.90 16.46
CA ASP A 577 17.99 -15.51 16.28
C ASP A 577 18.78 -14.51 17.14
N GLU A 578 19.38 -14.94 18.26
CA GLU A 578 20.19 -14.07 19.14
C GLU A 578 21.53 -13.66 18.51
N ALA A 579 21.85 -14.17 17.32
CA ALA A 579 23.12 -13.91 16.65
C ALA A 579 23.28 -12.48 16.14
N ALA A 580 22.18 -11.81 15.77
CA ALA A 580 22.21 -10.40 15.37
C ALA A 580 22.62 -9.48 16.52
N GLY A 581 22.49 -9.96 17.77
CA GLY A 581 22.78 -9.19 18.96
C GLY A 581 21.76 -8.07 19.19
N ASP A 582 22.15 -7.17 20.09
CA ASP A 582 21.39 -5.96 20.36
C ASP A 582 21.96 -4.80 19.55
N ASP A 583 21.14 -3.77 19.36
CA ASP A 583 21.61 -2.47 18.88
C ASP A 583 22.61 -1.82 19.86
N GLU A 584 23.11 -0.62 19.52
CA GLU A 584 24.08 0.13 20.34
C GLU A 584 23.58 0.39 21.79
N TRP A 585 22.27 0.28 22.00
CA TRP A 585 21.54 0.55 23.22
C TRP A 585 21.13 -0.69 24.01
N GLY A 586 21.41 -1.90 23.52
CA GLY A 586 20.94 -3.12 24.17
C GLY A 586 19.47 -3.46 23.87
N VAL A 587 18.89 -2.90 22.79
CA VAL A 587 17.57 -3.30 22.29
C VAL A 587 17.76 -4.40 21.27
N LYS A 588 17.04 -5.50 21.47
CA LYS A 588 17.04 -6.63 20.54
C LYS A 588 16.53 -6.19 19.17
N LEU A 589 17.30 -6.51 18.13
CA LEU A 589 16.88 -6.29 16.75
C LEU A 589 15.76 -7.26 16.36
N ASP A 590 14.79 -6.81 15.56
CA ASP A 590 13.70 -7.64 15.02
C ASP A 590 14.14 -8.64 13.92
N TRP A 591 15.41 -9.04 13.96
CA TRP A 591 16.01 -9.99 13.03
C TRP A 591 15.71 -11.43 13.44
N THR A 592 15.50 -12.31 12.46
CA THR A 592 15.33 -13.75 12.67
C THR A 592 16.19 -14.55 11.69
N LEU A 593 16.77 -15.65 12.14
CA LEU A 593 17.64 -16.48 11.31
C LEU A 593 16.83 -17.17 10.20
N HIS A 594 15.65 -17.70 10.50
CA HIS A 594 14.90 -18.50 9.53
C HIS A 594 14.65 -17.77 8.20
N LEU A 595 15.06 -18.39 7.09
CA LEU A 595 14.96 -17.88 5.71
C LEU A 595 15.70 -16.56 5.42
N SER A 596 16.54 -16.07 6.33
CA SER A 596 17.39 -14.92 6.06
C SER A 596 18.50 -15.23 5.05
N ALA A 597 19.18 -14.20 4.55
CA ALA A 597 20.36 -14.40 3.70
C ALA A 597 21.46 -15.18 4.44
N THR A 598 21.62 -14.93 5.74
CA THR A 598 22.51 -15.67 6.63
C THR A 598 22.16 -17.15 6.71
N PHE A 599 20.87 -17.48 6.85
CA PHE A 599 20.42 -18.88 6.89
C PHE A 599 20.76 -19.61 5.60
N TRP A 600 20.40 -19.04 4.45
CA TRP A 600 20.68 -19.68 3.16
C TRP A 600 22.17 -19.82 2.88
N LEU A 601 22.98 -18.83 3.25
CA LEU A 601 24.44 -18.89 3.12
C LEU A 601 25.04 -19.99 4.01
N LEU A 602 24.65 -20.06 5.28
CA LEU A 602 25.12 -21.11 6.21
C LEU A 602 24.70 -22.52 5.74
N THR A 603 23.48 -22.65 5.21
CA THR A 603 22.99 -23.91 4.64
C THR A 603 23.79 -24.32 3.41
N CYS A 604 24.10 -23.40 2.49
CA CYS A 604 24.93 -23.68 1.31
C CYS A 604 26.38 -24.03 1.70
N LEU A 605 26.92 -23.42 2.75
CA LEU A 605 28.23 -23.73 3.31
C LEU A 605 28.29 -25.08 4.07
N GLY A 606 27.17 -25.79 4.20
CA GLY A 606 27.10 -27.09 4.87
C GLY A 606 27.18 -27.02 6.39
N SER A 607 26.65 -25.94 6.98
CA SER A 607 26.61 -25.77 8.44
C SER A 607 25.88 -26.92 9.13
N LYS A 608 26.52 -27.56 10.12
CA LYS A 608 25.92 -28.65 10.92
C LYS A 608 24.80 -28.18 11.85
N SER A 609 24.70 -26.87 12.09
CA SER A 609 23.69 -26.28 12.98
C SER A 609 22.35 -26.03 12.29
N LEU A 610 22.31 -26.16 10.96
CA LEU A 610 21.10 -26.02 10.16
C LEU A 610 20.78 -27.32 9.42
N PRO A 611 19.51 -27.56 9.06
CA PRO A 611 19.17 -28.64 8.15
C PRO A 611 19.92 -28.50 6.82
N PRO A 612 20.41 -29.60 6.23
CA PRO A 612 21.03 -29.57 4.90
C PRO A 612 20.00 -29.19 3.83
N LEU A 613 20.49 -28.73 2.68
CA LEU A 613 19.64 -28.49 1.50
C LEU A 613 18.84 -29.75 1.17
N HIS A 614 17.52 -29.60 1.09
CA HIS A 614 16.63 -30.66 0.68
C HIS A 614 16.66 -30.81 -0.85
N LYS A 615 16.37 -32.02 -1.34
CA LYS A 615 16.24 -32.29 -2.78
C LYS A 615 15.30 -31.27 -3.45
N GLU A 616 14.17 -30.98 -2.82
CA GLU A 616 13.15 -30.07 -3.38
C GLU A 616 13.46 -28.58 -3.26
N ASP A 617 14.55 -28.18 -2.61
CA ASP A 617 14.95 -26.78 -2.59
C ASP A 617 15.42 -26.30 -3.97
N ALA A 618 15.39 -24.98 -4.18
CA ALA A 618 15.67 -24.38 -5.48
C ALA A 618 17.04 -24.82 -6.04
N ASN A 619 17.09 -25.20 -7.33
CA ASN A 619 18.32 -25.67 -7.98
C ASN A 619 19.46 -24.66 -7.87
N ILE A 620 19.15 -23.36 -7.88
CA ILE A 620 20.15 -22.30 -7.75
C ILE A 620 20.92 -22.38 -6.42
N LEU A 621 20.31 -22.89 -5.34
CA LEU A 621 21.00 -23.10 -4.07
C LEU A 621 22.01 -24.25 -4.16
N HIS A 622 21.66 -25.33 -4.88
CA HIS A 622 22.56 -26.45 -5.12
C HIS A 622 23.73 -26.01 -6.02
N GLU A 623 23.44 -25.24 -7.07
CA GLU A 623 24.48 -24.62 -7.92
C GLU A 623 25.39 -23.67 -7.11
N PHE A 624 24.80 -22.87 -6.22
CA PHE A 624 25.55 -21.97 -5.35
C PHE A 624 26.45 -22.73 -4.37
N GLN A 625 25.96 -23.81 -3.77
CA GLN A 625 26.74 -24.72 -2.94
C GLN A 625 27.92 -25.32 -3.71
N ASP A 626 27.70 -25.77 -4.95
CA ASP A 626 28.75 -26.29 -5.83
C ASP A 626 29.81 -25.24 -6.18
N VAL A 627 29.39 -23.99 -6.41
CA VAL A 627 30.30 -22.86 -6.68
C VAL A 627 31.16 -22.57 -5.45
N LEU A 628 30.56 -22.54 -4.26
CA LEU A 628 31.29 -22.34 -3.01
C LEU A 628 32.31 -23.47 -2.79
N ALA A 629 31.91 -24.72 -2.99
CA ALA A 629 32.77 -25.91 -2.80
C ALA A 629 33.98 -25.95 -3.75
N LYS A 630 33.88 -25.34 -4.93
CA LYS A 630 34.97 -25.25 -5.92
C LYS A 630 35.84 -24.00 -5.77
N SER A 631 35.49 -23.10 -4.85
CA SER A 631 36.22 -21.84 -4.65
C SER A 631 37.33 -22.00 -3.63
N ASP A 632 38.58 -21.82 -4.08
CA ASP A 632 39.76 -21.81 -3.19
C ASP A 632 39.64 -20.71 -2.11
N ILE A 633 39.00 -19.58 -2.45
CA ILE A 633 38.83 -18.41 -1.56
C ILE A 633 37.97 -18.76 -0.34
N PHE A 634 36.91 -19.56 -0.53
CA PHE A 634 35.94 -19.87 0.53
C PHE A 634 36.21 -21.19 1.25
N THR A 635 37.32 -21.88 0.96
CA THR A 635 37.64 -23.19 1.54
C THR A 635 37.67 -23.16 3.07
N ARG A 636 38.35 -22.17 3.67
CA ARG A 636 38.41 -22.03 5.13
C ARG A 636 37.05 -21.71 5.75
N LEU A 637 36.24 -20.92 5.04
CA LEU A 637 34.88 -20.58 5.47
C LEU A 637 33.97 -21.81 5.48
N LEU A 638 34.06 -22.65 4.44
CA LEU A 638 33.39 -23.95 4.35
C LEU A 638 33.81 -24.90 5.47
N GLU A 639 35.12 -25.02 5.71
CA GLU A 639 35.66 -25.84 6.79
C GLU A 639 35.15 -25.37 8.16
N ARG A 640 35.07 -24.04 8.38
CA ARG A 640 34.54 -23.50 9.64
C ARG A 640 33.05 -23.77 9.77
N ALA A 641 32.25 -23.47 8.75
CA ALA A 641 30.80 -23.66 8.79
C ALA A 641 30.42 -25.14 8.97
N SER A 642 31.06 -26.05 8.25
CA SER A 642 30.89 -27.50 8.39
C SER A 642 31.42 -28.07 9.72
N GLY A 643 32.13 -27.27 10.52
CA GLY A 643 32.72 -27.67 11.79
C GLY A 643 33.90 -28.64 11.62
N THR A 644 34.63 -28.54 10.51
CA THR A 644 35.88 -29.25 10.25
C THR A 644 37.04 -28.62 11.00
N ILE A 645 37.08 -27.28 11.06
CA ILE A 645 38.06 -26.51 11.84
C ILE A 645 37.39 -25.75 12.99
N SER A 646 38.15 -25.45 14.04
CA SER A 646 37.67 -24.66 15.18
C SER A 646 37.56 -23.17 14.83
N TRP A 647 36.89 -22.39 15.68
CA TRP A 647 36.86 -20.93 15.53
C TRP A 647 38.26 -20.30 15.67
N GLU A 648 39.06 -20.80 16.62
CA GLU A 648 40.44 -20.34 16.84
C GLU A 648 41.31 -20.62 15.62
N GLU A 649 41.17 -21.81 15.03
CA GLU A 649 41.86 -22.18 13.79
C GLU A 649 41.42 -21.32 12.61
N TYR A 650 40.12 -20.98 12.52
CA TYR A 650 39.58 -20.11 11.48
C TYR A 650 40.15 -18.69 11.56
N VAL A 651 40.16 -18.08 12.73
CA VAL A 651 40.68 -16.71 12.94
C VAL A 651 42.20 -16.63 12.85
N ALA A 652 42.92 -17.74 13.05
CA ALA A 652 44.38 -17.78 12.94
C ALA A 652 44.90 -17.71 11.49
N GLY A 653 44.04 -17.86 10.48
CA GLY A 653 44.41 -17.76 9.07
C GLY A 653 43.68 -16.61 8.36
N GLU A 654 43.71 -16.63 7.03
CA GLU A 654 43.00 -15.64 6.21
C GLU A 654 41.48 -15.89 6.32
N THR A 655 40.75 -14.87 6.76
CA THR A 655 39.29 -14.89 6.93
C THR A 655 38.63 -14.09 5.82
N ALA A 656 37.43 -14.52 5.38
CA ALA A 656 36.65 -13.75 4.42
C ALA A 656 36.33 -12.36 4.98
N ALA A 657 36.50 -11.34 4.14
CA ALA A 657 36.17 -9.96 4.49
C ALA A 657 34.65 -9.76 4.52
N ASP A 658 34.18 -8.79 5.31
CA ASP A 658 32.75 -8.46 5.42
C ASP A 658 32.13 -8.17 4.04
N SER A 659 32.84 -7.45 3.16
CA SER A 659 32.38 -7.16 1.80
C SER A 659 32.20 -8.41 0.94
N GLU A 660 32.99 -9.46 1.16
CA GLU A 660 32.88 -10.72 0.41
C GLU A 660 31.65 -11.49 0.88
N ILE A 661 31.44 -11.57 2.21
CA ILE A 661 30.27 -12.21 2.82
C ILE A 661 28.98 -11.50 2.38
N MET A 662 28.97 -10.17 2.47
CA MET A 662 27.85 -9.33 2.02
C MET A 662 27.58 -9.52 0.53
N GLY A 663 28.64 -9.62 -0.30
CA GLY A 663 28.50 -9.93 -1.73
C GLY A 663 27.86 -11.29 -2.00
N LEU A 664 28.19 -12.33 -1.23
CA LEU A 664 27.54 -13.64 -1.32
C LEU A 664 26.05 -13.56 -0.96
N MET A 665 25.70 -12.80 0.08
CA MET A 665 24.31 -12.59 0.50
C MET A 665 23.51 -11.80 -0.55
N GLU A 666 24.09 -10.76 -1.14
CA GLU A 666 23.45 -10.03 -2.24
C GLU A 666 23.17 -10.92 -3.45
N MET A 667 24.10 -11.81 -3.80
CA MET A 667 23.88 -12.77 -4.89
C MET A 667 22.69 -13.70 -4.60
N LEU A 668 22.56 -14.19 -3.36
CA LEU A 668 21.41 -15.01 -2.96
C LEU A 668 20.09 -14.22 -3.08
N ILE A 669 20.07 -12.98 -2.61
CA ILE A 669 18.88 -12.10 -2.72
C ILE A 669 18.56 -11.81 -4.19
N GLU A 670 19.56 -11.58 -5.03
CA GLU A 670 19.38 -11.27 -6.45
C GLU A 670 18.73 -12.41 -7.24
N VAL A 671 19.00 -13.67 -6.86
CA VAL A 671 18.42 -14.86 -7.49
C VAL A 671 17.16 -15.38 -6.82
N ALA A 672 16.69 -14.74 -5.75
CA ALA A 672 15.48 -15.14 -5.05
C ALA A 672 14.23 -15.06 -5.93
N ASP A 673 13.36 -16.05 -5.81
CA ASP A 673 12.05 -16.08 -6.45
C ASP A 673 11.08 -15.14 -5.73
N ILE A 674 11.13 -15.13 -4.40
CA ILE A 674 10.29 -14.30 -3.55
C ILE A 674 11.16 -13.66 -2.47
N VAL A 675 11.12 -12.32 -2.40
CA VAL A 675 11.76 -11.56 -1.33
C VAL A 675 10.69 -11.01 -0.39
N CYS A 676 10.77 -11.39 0.88
CA CYS A 676 9.86 -10.96 1.94
C CYS A 676 10.53 -9.88 2.78
N THR A 677 9.97 -8.67 2.85
CA THR A 677 10.53 -7.58 3.68
C THR A 677 9.49 -6.51 4.02
N THR A 678 9.77 -5.63 4.97
CA THR A 678 8.88 -4.54 5.34
C THR A 678 8.95 -3.40 4.30
N PRO A 679 7.90 -2.54 4.20
CA PRO A 679 7.92 -1.38 3.29
C PRO A 679 9.11 -0.43 3.54
N SER A 680 9.52 -0.30 4.79
CA SER A 680 10.65 0.54 5.19
C SER A 680 11.97 0.01 4.64
N LEU A 681 12.31 -1.25 4.95
CA LEU A 681 13.56 -1.87 4.49
C LEU A 681 13.64 -1.97 2.96
N ALA A 682 12.51 -2.20 2.29
CA ALA A 682 12.43 -2.19 0.83
C ALA A 682 12.74 -0.85 0.17
N HIS A 683 12.86 0.23 0.94
CA HIS A 683 13.23 1.55 0.45
C HIS A 683 14.58 2.03 1.00
N THR A 684 14.92 1.70 2.25
CA THR A 684 16.16 2.14 2.89
C THR A 684 17.36 1.29 2.49
N GLU A 685 17.17 -0.01 2.27
CA GLU A 685 18.27 -0.91 1.90
C GLU A 685 18.47 -0.94 0.38
N ASP A 686 19.64 -0.54 -0.08
CA ASP A 686 19.95 -0.43 -1.52
C ASP A 686 19.74 -1.74 -2.28
N HIS A 687 20.15 -2.87 -1.70
CA HIS A 687 20.00 -4.19 -2.33
C HIS A 687 18.51 -4.60 -2.47
N LEU A 688 17.66 -4.30 -1.47
CA LEU A 688 16.22 -4.56 -1.52
C LEU A 688 15.50 -3.58 -2.45
N LYS A 689 15.90 -2.31 -2.42
CA LYS A 689 15.37 -1.26 -3.31
C LYS A 689 15.69 -1.60 -4.77
N LYS A 690 16.92 -2.00 -5.06
CA LYS A 690 17.34 -2.47 -6.39
C LYS A 690 16.52 -3.69 -6.82
N TRP A 691 16.37 -4.69 -5.94
CA TRP A 691 15.56 -5.86 -6.24
C TRP A 691 14.08 -5.50 -6.54
N LYS A 692 13.48 -4.62 -5.72
CA LYS A 692 12.12 -4.11 -5.94
C LYS A 692 11.97 -3.43 -7.30
N VAL A 693 12.91 -2.56 -7.67
CA VAL A 693 12.82 -1.76 -8.90
C VAL A 693 13.14 -2.57 -10.16
N GLU A 694 14.15 -3.44 -10.10
CA GLU A 694 14.69 -4.15 -11.27
C GLU A 694 14.10 -5.55 -11.44
N ARG A 695 13.86 -6.26 -10.34
CA ARG A 695 13.53 -7.70 -10.34
C ARG A 695 12.07 -7.98 -10.09
N ALA A 696 11.39 -7.33 -9.14
CA ALA A 696 10.01 -7.67 -8.81
C ALA A 696 9.04 -7.53 -10.00
N ARG A 697 8.13 -8.50 -10.16
CA ARG A 697 7.10 -8.58 -11.22
C ARG A 697 5.68 -8.75 -10.68
N GLY A 698 5.53 -9.18 -9.43
CA GLY A 698 4.30 -9.14 -8.67
C GLY A 698 4.52 -8.62 -7.25
N VAL A 699 3.44 -8.21 -6.59
CA VAL A 699 3.44 -7.73 -5.20
C VAL A 699 2.42 -8.52 -4.40
N ALA A 700 2.80 -8.99 -3.22
CA ALA A 700 1.90 -9.67 -2.29
C ALA A 700 1.99 -8.99 -0.93
N ILE A 701 0.86 -8.58 -0.38
CA ILE A 701 0.79 -7.92 0.92
C ILE A 701 -0.07 -8.75 1.85
N ASP A 702 0.54 -9.28 2.90
CA ASP A 702 -0.20 -9.89 4.00
C ASP A 702 -0.54 -8.86 5.08
N GLU A 703 -1.60 -9.13 5.84
CA GLU A 703 -2.13 -8.23 6.87
C GLU A 703 -2.30 -6.77 6.38
N ALA A 704 -2.75 -6.59 5.14
CA ALA A 704 -2.96 -5.28 4.52
C ALA A 704 -3.98 -4.39 5.26
N GLY A 705 -4.76 -4.97 6.19
CA GLY A 705 -5.62 -4.26 7.14
C GLY A 705 -4.85 -3.46 8.20
N GLY A 706 -3.61 -3.85 8.52
CA GLY A 706 -2.69 -3.12 9.40
C GLY A 706 -1.72 -2.19 8.66
N MET A 707 -1.84 -2.09 7.33
CA MET A 707 -0.91 -1.31 6.50
C MET A 707 -1.52 0.02 6.06
N SER A 708 -0.75 1.11 6.20
CA SER A 708 -1.12 2.42 5.70
C SER A 708 -1.13 2.44 4.16
N ARG A 709 -1.87 3.38 3.57
CA ARG A 709 -1.85 3.58 2.11
C ARG A 709 -0.48 4.03 1.61
N GLY A 710 0.23 4.88 2.36
CA GLY A 710 1.60 5.31 2.02
C GLY A 710 2.59 4.15 1.97
N ASP A 711 2.50 3.21 2.91
CA ASP A 711 3.33 2.01 2.91
C ASP A 711 3.05 1.10 1.72
N LEU A 712 1.76 0.85 1.42
CA LEU A 712 1.38 0.09 0.23
C LEU A 712 1.97 0.71 -1.04
N TYR A 713 1.86 2.04 -1.18
CA TYR A 713 2.36 2.76 -2.35
C TYR A 713 3.88 2.66 -2.47
N SER A 714 4.61 2.69 -1.35
CA SER A 714 6.08 2.59 -1.32
C SER A 714 6.61 1.21 -1.76
N ILE A 715 5.80 0.16 -1.59
CA ILE A 715 6.10 -1.20 -2.06
C ILE A 715 5.58 -1.43 -3.48
N TRP A 716 4.34 -1.04 -3.78
CA TRP A 716 3.71 -1.30 -5.08
C TRP A 716 4.34 -0.44 -6.18
N GLY A 717 4.64 0.82 -5.87
CA GLY A 717 5.15 1.81 -6.81
C GLY A 717 4.07 2.34 -7.76
N ASN A 718 4.41 3.32 -8.60
CA ASN A 718 3.43 3.98 -9.46
C ASN A 718 3.17 3.28 -10.80
N THR A 719 3.97 2.27 -11.13
CA THR A 719 3.77 1.50 -12.36
C THR A 719 3.07 0.18 -12.02
N LEU A 720 1.81 0.05 -12.45
CA LEU A 720 0.93 -1.07 -12.07
C LEU A 720 1.56 -2.44 -12.34
N LEU A 721 1.76 -3.20 -11.26
CA LEU A 721 2.06 -4.62 -11.26
C LEU A 721 0.88 -5.42 -10.71
N PRO A 722 0.75 -6.72 -11.08
CA PRO A 722 -0.11 -7.65 -10.38
C PRO A 722 0.12 -7.57 -8.87
N CYS A 723 -0.97 -7.44 -8.11
CA CYS A 723 -0.92 -7.21 -6.68
C CYS A 723 -2.02 -7.97 -5.97
N LEU A 724 -1.66 -8.71 -4.93
CA LEU A 724 -2.58 -9.46 -4.10
C LEU A 724 -2.49 -8.94 -2.67
N LEU A 725 -3.65 -8.65 -2.07
CA LEU A 725 -3.76 -8.19 -0.69
C LEU A 725 -4.51 -9.25 0.12
N SER A 726 -4.04 -9.55 1.33
CA SER A 726 -4.79 -10.28 2.34
C SER A 726 -4.96 -9.51 3.63
N GLY A 727 -5.99 -9.89 4.39
CA GLY A 727 -6.22 -9.41 5.74
C GLY A 727 -7.61 -9.82 6.23
N GLU A 728 -8.03 -9.22 7.33
CA GLU A 728 -9.33 -9.53 7.93
C GLU A 728 -10.47 -8.76 7.26
N GLU A 729 -11.67 -9.33 7.28
CA GLU A 729 -12.90 -8.65 6.85
C GLU A 729 -13.35 -7.57 7.86
N GLU A 730 -12.92 -7.69 9.12
CA GLU A 730 -13.17 -6.70 10.17
C GLU A 730 -12.06 -5.64 10.18
N PHE A 731 -12.37 -4.46 9.64
CA PHE A 731 -11.40 -3.37 9.56
C PHE A 731 -11.22 -2.69 10.92
N VAL A 732 -10.01 -2.83 11.48
CA VAL A 732 -9.55 -2.06 12.63
C VAL A 732 -8.90 -0.77 12.12
N PRO A 733 -9.35 0.42 12.56
CA PRO A 733 -8.70 1.66 12.17
C PRO A 733 -7.24 1.71 12.63
N LEU A 734 -6.36 2.23 11.78
CA LEU A 734 -4.95 2.42 12.12
C LEU A 734 -4.80 3.42 13.27
N GLU A 735 -3.71 3.27 14.01
CA GLU A 735 -3.29 4.23 15.03
C GLU A 735 -2.71 5.48 14.35
N VAL A 736 -3.16 6.65 14.80
CA VAL A 736 -2.75 7.96 14.29
C VAL A 736 -2.53 8.83 15.51
N LYS A 737 -1.29 9.26 15.72
CA LYS A 737 -0.85 9.91 16.98
C LYS A 737 -1.67 11.17 17.25
N SER A 738 -1.76 12.01 16.23
CA SER A 738 -2.44 13.31 16.24
C SER A 738 -3.97 13.27 16.19
N TYR A 739 -4.58 12.07 16.27
CA TYR A 739 -5.98 11.93 15.89
C TYR A 739 -6.93 12.70 16.81
N HIS A 740 -6.71 12.66 18.12
CA HIS A 740 -7.56 13.37 19.08
C HIS A 740 -7.07 14.78 19.40
N ASP A 741 -5.90 15.13 18.90
CA ASP A 741 -5.14 16.28 19.36
C ASP A 741 -5.67 17.57 18.76
N ARG A 742 -5.64 18.61 19.60
CA ARG A 742 -6.06 19.96 19.24
C ARG A 742 -4.98 20.96 19.58
N ASP A 743 -4.96 22.05 18.86
CA ASP A 743 -4.17 23.21 19.25
C ASP A 743 -4.88 24.01 20.36
N VAL A 744 -4.21 25.07 20.82
CA VAL A 744 -4.72 25.97 21.87
C VAL A 744 -6.03 26.68 21.48
N ASP A 745 -6.28 26.84 20.18
CA ASP A 745 -7.47 27.48 19.63
C ASP A 745 -8.60 26.48 19.34
N GLY A 746 -8.37 25.20 19.62
CA GLY A 746 -9.34 24.11 19.47
C GLY A 746 -9.46 23.56 18.05
N ASN A 747 -8.58 23.94 17.13
CA ASN A 747 -8.48 23.35 15.80
C ASN A 747 -7.85 21.96 15.89
N MET A 748 -8.10 21.14 14.87
CA MET A 748 -7.53 19.79 14.81
C MET A 748 -6.10 19.85 14.30
N ARG A 749 -5.14 19.23 15.03
CA ARG A 749 -3.74 19.15 14.57
C ARG A 749 -3.61 18.35 13.28
N ASN A 750 -4.39 17.27 13.15
CA ASN A 750 -4.52 16.51 11.91
C ASN A 750 -5.94 16.57 11.36
N ARG A 751 -6.12 17.43 10.36
CA ARG A 751 -7.39 17.65 9.66
C ARG A 751 -7.77 16.48 8.76
N PHE A 752 -6.82 15.59 8.47
CA PHE A 752 -6.98 14.38 7.66
C PHE A 752 -6.93 13.10 8.50
N GLY A 753 -7.09 13.19 9.83
CA GLY A 753 -6.98 12.04 10.72
C GLY A 753 -7.92 10.88 10.36
N ASP A 754 -9.15 11.16 9.88
CA ASP A 754 -10.08 10.10 9.41
C ASP A 754 -9.59 9.40 8.14
N ASP A 755 -8.76 10.06 7.33
CA ASP A 755 -8.10 9.47 6.17
C ASP A 755 -6.83 8.70 6.57
N ALA A 756 -6.04 9.21 7.50
CA ALA A 756 -4.85 8.52 8.03
C ALA A 756 -5.19 7.15 8.65
N ARG A 757 -6.35 7.05 9.31
CA ARG A 757 -6.81 5.82 9.99
C ARG A 757 -7.25 4.70 9.06
N LYS A 758 -7.40 4.95 7.75
CA LYS A 758 -7.85 3.92 6.80
C LYS A 758 -6.68 3.08 6.34
N SER A 759 -6.82 1.78 6.50
CA SER A 759 -5.88 0.84 5.90
C SER A 759 -6.05 0.79 4.39
N ALA A 760 -5.00 0.31 3.72
CA ALA A 760 -5.04 0.13 2.28
C ALA A 760 -6.11 -0.90 1.86
N LEU A 761 -6.27 -1.97 2.65
CA LEU A 761 -7.28 -3.00 2.42
C LEU A 761 -8.71 -2.45 2.52
N GLU A 762 -9.00 -1.67 3.56
CA GLU A 762 -10.33 -1.07 3.77
C GLU A 762 -10.69 -0.15 2.61
N PHE A 763 -9.78 0.75 2.23
CA PHE A 763 -9.99 1.69 1.13
C PHE A 763 -10.26 0.98 -0.20
N LEU A 764 -9.42 -0.01 -0.57
CA LEU A 764 -9.56 -0.71 -1.85
C LEU A 764 -10.82 -1.60 -1.89
N THR A 765 -11.20 -2.19 -0.76
CA THR A 765 -12.48 -2.90 -0.60
C THR A 765 -13.67 -1.95 -0.83
N ALA A 766 -13.60 -0.74 -0.25
CA ALA A 766 -14.65 0.27 -0.35
C ALA A 766 -14.92 0.79 -1.76
N THR A 767 -13.92 0.72 -2.67
CA THR A 767 -14.10 1.05 -4.10
C THR A 767 -15.12 0.13 -4.80
N GLY A 768 -15.43 -1.01 -4.18
CA GLY A 768 -16.28 -2.05 -4.74
C GLY A 768 -15.55 -3.01 -5.68
N TRP A 769 -14.24 -3.17 -5.49
CA TRP A 769 -13.49 -4.27 -6.10
C TRP A 769 -14.01 -5.63 -5.57
N PRO A 770 -14.04 -6.72 -6.37
CA PRO A 770 -14.45 -8.03 -5.88
C PRO A 770 -13.43 -8.63 -4.89
N VAL A 771 -13.89 -8.95 -3.68
CA VAL A 771 -13.11 -9.55 -2.60
C VAL A 771 -13.40 -11.04 -2.49
N TYR A 772 -12.37 -11.88 -2.55
CA TYR A 772 -12.51 -13.31 -2.26
C TYR A 772 -12.58 -13.50 -0.74
N ARG A 773 -13.63 -14.14 -0.25
CA ARG A 773 -13.73 -14.50 1.17
C ARG A 773 -13.43 -15.98 1.33
N VAL A 774 -12.42 -16.28 2.14
CA VAL A 774 -12.03 -17.66 2.45
C VAL A 774 -13.20 -18.39 3.09
N ARG A 775 -13.53 -19.58 2.59
CA ARG A 775 -14.65 -20.38 3.09
C ARG A 775 -14.16 -21.31 4.19
N ARG A 776 -15.07 -21.64 5.11
CA ARG A 776 -14.81 -22.62 6.17
C ARG A 776 -14.62 -24.02 5.58
N GLN A 777 -13.85 -24.86 6.28
CA GLN A 777 -14.08 -26.31 6.27
C GLN A 777 -15.31 -26.68 7.10
#